data_AF-A0A1J4KNN9-F1
#
_entry.id   AF-A0A1J4KNN9-F1
#
_cell.length_a   1.000
_cell.length_b   1.000
_cell.length_c   1.000
_cell.angle_alpha   90.00
_cell.angle_beta   90.00
_cell.angle_gamma   90.00
#
_symmetry.space_group_name_H-M   'P 1'
#
loop_
_entity.id
_entity.type
_entity.pdbx_description
1 polymer ?
#
loop_
_entity_poly.entity_id
_entity_poly.type
_entity_poly.pdbx_seq_one_letter_code
_entity_poly.pdbx_strand_id
1 'polypeptide(L)'
;MNELACEYCGCKNVNCLVKCQQTGLFFCNGKGDTKSSHIIHHLKTMRCTQICLPKQNPFSSVPLKCYICDSSNIFQLGFLQTTDGQTIFLVCRAKCQYDQFLIDKKVDNSNFRPIVSDGQILPEIVKIPEQDEYSKIPISKTILVTQKINEKNGKNEKINENIHGKNEKNENEIPSSFPHAKLEYESRDDFVDTMKQFIQAEREAIQSLNNTHLFSDISLDWKSDTHCSFKSPASLFRLVTLGSSLCFQAKEIKETGKIIKMSKNLFIEVEFSFSSLFAKQQCKVTINIVTNSIPYDYQLAALNTFQSNEKCMNCFLSKIILGQIENFENLNKLKGNTPQLIQPSPDYFYPLNSSQTKCIKTDLSQRFTMIQGFPGTGKTTVIAVLINSLVKNGIKPILVCAQSNTTIDFATNRIAQTGVNVCRVLSSSYEQVNRDIERFTIKKLAVKHFGEKYTKLIDFKNKNNESDSNNLDKYREKVTKMELKILQKSDVVCTTCTSAGSELFSAGIKFQAVIIDESEQCVDPDILIPLVYGCQQLVLVGDYRQFRPTTISKTAKDGRYDLPIMQRLILQGLRPSILKMQYRMHPALSEFLSHTFYGGFLKNGVTEAARTYNKQVVNWPNQQIPMFFWNIKSSEETYDNNNHSFINRQEIECVVTLINALYKAGVQGSEIGIIIPYVSQQALLIDSLPEKFRNLAMNNSRFFSELEIGSVDSFQGKEKNFIIFSAVRANSEKDIGFLKDEKRFCASLARAKFGLIIVGCAETFLKNKMWCKFIHRCIQEKVFVEGDLNSLQVLKIEALVSPEEPLFDDEDEEFNSQSVY
;
A
#
# COMPACT_ATOMS: atom_id res chain seq x y z
N MET A 1 -50.88 -7.39 -0.99
CA MET A 1 -49.80 -7.98 -0.17
C MET A 1 -48.64 -8.26 -1.12
N ASN A 2 -47.45 -7.69 -0.88
CA ASN A 2 -46.29 -8.01 -1.72
C ASN A 2 -45.93 -9.49 -1.52
N GLU A 3 -45.76 -10.23 -2.61
CA GLU A 3 -45.27 -11.61 -2.55
C GLU A 3 -43.90 -11.66 -1.85
N LEU A 4 -43.71 -12.59 -0.92
CA LEU A 4 -42.43 -12.86 -0.26
C LEU A 4 -41.49 -13.49 -1.29
N ALA A 5 -40.68 -12.66 -1.94
CA ALA A 5 -39.72 -13.11 -2.94
C ALA A 5 -38.38 -12.40 -2.78
N CYS A 6 -37.30 -13.05 -3.21
CA CYS A 6 -36.00 -12.41 -3.33
C CYS A 6 -36.05 -11.31 -4.38
N GLU A 7 -35.70 -10.09 -4.00
CA GLU A 7 -35.77 -8.93 -4.90
C GLU A 7 -34.83 -9.06 -6.11
N TYR A 8 -33.78 -9.88 -5.99
CA TYR A 8 -32.89 -10.21 -7.10
C TYR A 8 -33.48 -11.34 -7.98
N CYS A 9 -33.51 -12.59 -7.50
CA CYS A 9 -33.82 -13.77 -8.36
C CYS A 9 -35.30 -14.14 -8.41
N GLY A 10 -36.14 -13.54 -7.57
CA GLY A 10 -37.53 -13.92 -7.43
C GLY A 10 -37.76 -15.23 -6.65
N CYS A 11 -36.73 -15.82 -6.03
CA CYS A 11 -36.88 -17.01 -5.17
C CYS A 11 -37.98 -16.77 -4.13
N LYS A 12 -39.00 -17.65 -4.07
CA LYS A 12 -40.16 -17.53 -3.17
C LYS A 12 -40.10 -18.47 -1.97
N ASN A 13 -39.09 -19.35 -1.90
CA ASN A 13 -38.96 -20.30 -0.80
C ASN A 13 -38.63 -19.56 0.50
N VAL A 14 -39.60 -19.53 1.42
CA VAL A 14 -39.53 -18.74 2.64
C VAL A 14 -38.39 -19.17 3.56
N ASN A 15 -37.99 -20.45 3.53
CA ASN A 15 -36.87 -20.95 4.33
C ASN A 15 -35.51 -20.46 3.82
N CYS A 16 -35.47 -19.99 2.57
CA CYS A 16 -34.28 -19.46 1.93
C CYS A 16 -34.21 -17.93 2.00
N LEU A 17 -35.27 -17.26 2.47
CA LEU A 17 -35.42 -15.81 2.44
C LEU A 17 -35.05 -15.14 3.77
N VAL A 18 -34.47 -13.94 3.65
CA VAL A 18 -34.08 -13.08 4.76
C VAL A 18 -34.48 -11.65 4.45
N LYS A 19 -35.08 -10.97 5.42
CA LYS A 19 -35.41 -9.54 5.32
C LYS A 19 -34.23 -8.71 5.81
N CYS A 20 -33.76 -7.76 5.00
CA CYS A 20 -32.88 -6.71 5.50
C CYS A 20 -33.70 -5.70 6.30
N GLN A 21 -33.37 -5.49 7.58
CA GLN A 21 -34.18 -4.68 8.48
C GLN A 21 -34.17 -3.19 8.08
N GLN A 22 -33.01 -2.68 7.63
CA GLN A 22 -32.88 -1.30 7.19
C GLN A 22 -33.66 -0.99 5.90
N THR A 23 -33.62 -1.90 4.91
CA THR A 23 -34.25 -1.65 3.59
C THR A 23 -35.67 -2.19 3.50
N GLY A 24 -36.07 -3.10 4.38
CA GLY A 24 -37.37 -3.73 4.39
C GLY A 24 -37.58 -4.82 3.31
N LEU A 25 -36.58 -5.09 2.46
CA LEU A 25 -36.67 -6.01 1.34
C LEU A 25 -36.16 -7.41 1.67
N PHE A 26 -36.61 -8.41 0.91
CA PHE A 26 -36.25 -9.82 1.07
C PHE A 26 -35.22 -10.25 0.04
N PHE A 27 -34.26 -11.07 0.48
CA PHE A 27 -33.21 -11.64 -0.35
C PHE A 27 -32.99 -13.10 0.03
N CYS A 28 -32.63 -13.95 -0.93
CA CYS A 28 -32.35 -15.35 -0.64
C CYS A 28 -30.90 -15.58 -0.20
N ASN A 29 -30.65 -16.74 0.41
CA ASN A 29 -29.31 -17.19 0.79
C ASN A 29 -28.56 -17.95 -0.33
N GLY A 30 -29.05 -17.91 -1.58
CA GLY A 30 -28.35 -18.46 -2.74
C GLY A 30 -27.35 -17.48 -3.34
N LYS A 31 -26.20 -17.98 -3.81
CA LYS A 31 -25.14 -17.18 -4.47
C LYS A 31 -25.49 -16.79 -5.90
N GLY A 32 -26.20 -17.65 -6.64
CA GLY A 32 -26.42 -17.45 -8.07
C GLY A 32 -25.09 -17.26 -8.82
N ASP A 33 -24.97 -16.19 -9.60
CA ASP A 33 -23.72 -15.80 -10.28
C ASP A 33 -22.90 -14.76 -9.48
N THR A 34 -23.31 -14.42 -8.27
CA THR A 34 -22.60 -13.47 -7.41
C THR A 34 -21.62 -14.18 -6.46
N LYS A 35 -20.54 -13.51 -6.04
CA LYS A 35 -19.52 -14.06 -5.12
C LYS A 35 -20.04 -14.41 -3.71
N SER A 36 -21.21 -13.93 -3.32
CA SER A 36 -21.83 -14.12 -2.00
C SER A 36 -23.34 -14.27 -2.16
N SER A 37 -24.06 -14.83 -1.19
CA SER A 37 -25.52 -14.93 -1.31
C SER A 37 -26.18 -13.57 -1.53
N HIS A 38 -27.34 -13.55 -2.18
CA HIS A 38 -28.06 -12.31 -2.47
C HIS A 38 -28.28 -11.43 -1.24
N ILE A 39 -28.59 -12.03 -0.08
CA ILE A 39 -28.68 -11.29 1.18
C ILE A 39 -27.33 -10.70 1.61
N ILE A 40 -26.24 -11.47 1.58
CA ILE A 40 -24.92 -10.98 1.99
C ILE A 40 -24.39 -9.92 1.02
N HIS A 41 -24.63 -10.10 -0.28
CA HIS A 41 -24.31 -9.11 -1.30
C HIS A 41 -25.05 -7.80 -1.03
N HIS A 42 -26.38 -7.87 -0.82
CA HIS A 42 -27.20 -6.70 -0.53
C HIS A 42 -26.77 -5.97 0.74
N LEU A 43 -26.57 -6.70 1.85
CA LEU A 43 -26.14 -6.13 3.12
C LEU A 43 -24.81 -5.39 2.99
N LYS A 44 -23.86 -5.94 2.23
CA LYS A 44 -22.57 -5.28 1.95
C LYS A 44 -22.74 -4.03 1.08
N THR A 45 -23.46 -4.14 -0.03
CA THR A 45 -23.69 -3.05 -0.98
C THR A 45 -24.43 -1.88 -0.32
N MET A 46 -25.42 -2.17 0.51
CA MET A 46 -26.23 -1.16 1.20
C MET A 46 -25.73 -0.80 2.61
N ARG A 47 -24.59 -1.37 3.04
CA ARG A 47 -24.00 -1.18 4.39
C ARG A 47 -24.99 -1.44 5.53
N CYS A 48 -25.83 -2.44 5.33
CA CYS A 48 -26.81 -2.90 6.29
C CYS A 48 -26.21 -4.05 7.09
N THR A 49 -26.53 -4.13 8.38
CA THR A 49 -25.95 -5.12 9.30
C THR A 49 -27.00 -5.97 10.00
N GLN A 50 -28.29 -5.64 9.85
CA GLN A 50 -29.39 -6.22 10.61
C GLN A 50 -30.33 -6.98 9.69
N ILE A 51 -30.73 -8.16 10.15
CA ILE A 51 -31.64 -9.03 9.41
C ILE A 51 -32.79 -9.51 10.29
N CYS A 52 -33.91 -9.82 9.65
CA CYS A 52 -35.03 -10.52 10.27
C CYS A 52 -35.43 -11.70 9.39
N LEU A 53 -35.77 -12.83 10.02
CA LEU A 53 -36.27 -14.00 9.31
C LEU A 53 -37.79 -13.89 9.11
N PRO A 54 -38.35 -14.42 8.01
CA PRO A 54 -39.79 -14.48 7.79
C PRO A 54 -40.49 -15.26 8.91
N LYS A 55 -41.73 -14.92 9.27
CA LYS A 55 -42.48 -15.56 10.38
C LYS A 55 -42.62 -17.09 10.25
N GLN A 56 -42.56 -17.62 9.03
CA GLN A 56 -42.66 -19.03 8.74
C GLN A 56 -41.32 -19.78 8.89
N ASN A 57 -40.19 -19.07 9.01
CA ASN A 57 -38.90 -19.67 9.29
C ASN A 57 -38.86 -20.11 10.78
N PRO A 58 -38.39 -21.33 11.09
CA PRO A 58 -38.34 -21.88 12.46
C PRO A 58 -37.60 -20.99 13.48
N PHE A 59 -36.63 -20.20 13.02
CA PHE A 59 -35.80 -19.34 13.87
C PHE A 59 -36.31 -17.89 13.93
N SER A 60 -37.50 -17.59 13.39
CA SER A 60 -38.02 -16.22 13.34
C SER A 60 -38.37 -15.60 14.69
N SER A 61 -38.63 -16.43 15.70
CA SER A 61 -38.85 -16.01 17.09
C SER A 61 -37.54 -15.80 17.86
N VAL A 62 -36.41 -16.26 17.34
CA VAL A 62 -35.10 -16.13 17.99
C VAL A 62 -34.48 -14.79 17.61
N PRO A 63 -34.20 -13.89 18.57
CA PRO A 63 -33.57 -12.62 18.26
C PRO A 63 -32.10 -12.86 17.88
N LEU A 64 -31.74 -12.54 16.63
CA LEU A 64 -30.36 -12.60 16.12
C LEU A 64 -29.53 -11.43 16.67
N LYS A 65 -29.26 -11.45 17.97
CA LYS A 65 -28.45 -10.47 18.69
C LYS A 65 -27.50 -11.14 19.68
N CYS A 66 -26.39 -10.47 19.98
CA CYS A 66 -25.41 -10.96 20.94
C CYS A 66 -26.02 -11.03 22.34
N TYR A 67 -25.85 -12.15 23.01
CA TYR A 67 -26.32 -12.36 24.38
C TYR A 67 -25.66 -11.43 25.41
N ILE A 68 -24.42 -10.98 25.18
CA ILE A 68 -23.64 -10.17 26.12
C ILE A 68 -23.86 -8.67 25.90
N CYS A 69 -23.81 -8.19 24.65
CA CYS A 69 -23.83 -6.75 24.35
C CYS A 69 -25.04 -6.29 23.54
N ASP A 70 -26.02 -7.17 23.29
CA ASP A 70 -27.23 -6.92 22.49
C ASP A 70 -26.97 -6.45 21.03
N SER A 71 -25.73 -6.49 20.55
CA SER A 71 -25.39 -6.16 19.16
C SER A 71 -26.11 -7.09 18.19
N SER A 72 -26.80 -6.52 17.21
CA SER A 72 -27.54 -7.26 16.17
C SER A 72 -26.81 -7.26 14.83
N ASN A 73 -25.50 -7.00 14.82
CA ASN A 73 -24.71 -6.98 13.59
C ASN A 73 -24.37 -8.42 13.16
N ILE A 74 -25.05 -8.90 12.12
CA ILE A 74 -24.97 -10.30 11.67
C ILE A 74 -23.55 -10.74 11.29
N PHE A 75 -22.70 -9.82 10.82
CA PHE A 75 -21.31 -10.11 10.44
C PHE A 75 -20.37 -10.34 11.64
N GLN A 76 -20.78 -9.94 12.84
CA GLN A 76 -20.00 -10.13 14.06
C GLN A 76 -20.51 -11.30 14.91
N LEU A 77 -21.69 -11.82 14.61
CA LEU A 77 -22.35 -12.86 15.41
C LEU A 77 -21.86 -14.26 15.02
N GLY A 78 -21.77 -15.12 16.02
CA GLY A 78 -21.51 -16.54 15.85
C GLY A 78 -21.94 -17.33 17.07
N PHE A 79 -22.00 -18.64 16.88
CA PHE A 79 -22.38 -19.59 17.91
C PHE A 79 -21.16 -20.05 18.71
N LEU A 80 -21.37 -20.17 20.01
CA LEU A 80 -20.49 -20.88 20.92
C LEU A 80 -21.28 -21.94 21.65
N GLN A 81 -20.66 -23.08 21.88
CA GLN A 81 -21.28 -24.20 22.57
C GLN A 81 -20.56 -24.46 23.89
N THR A 82 -21.32 -24.82 24.92
CA THR A 82 -20.76 -25.32 26.18
C THR A 82 -20.03 -26.63 25.95
N THR A 83 -19.01 -26.94 26.76
CA THR A 83 -18.22 -28.19 26.61
C THR A 83 -19.04 -29.47 26.74
N ASP A 84 -20.21 -29.41 27.38
CA ASP A 84 -21.17 -30.52 27.50
C ASP A 84 -22.12 -30.65 26.30
N GLY A 85 -22.03 -29.73 25.33
CA GLY A 85 -22.84 -29.70 24.12
C GLY A 85 -24.29 -29.22 24.30
N GLN A 86 -24.74 -28.91 25.52
CA GLN A 86 -26.16 -28.72 25.81
C GLN A 86 -26.68 -27.30 25.52
N THR A 87 -25.84 -26.27 25.65
CA THR A 87 -26.26 -24.88 25.50
C THR A 87 -25.47 -24.19 24.40
N ILE A 88 -26.20 -23.45 23.55
CA ILE A 88 -25.62 -22.64 22.47
C ILE A 88 -25.85 -21.16 22.79
N PHE A 89 -24.78 -20.38 22.79
CA PHE A 89 -24.81 -18.93 22.95
C PHE A 89 -24.56 -18.23 21.62
N LEU A 90 -25.36 -17.20 21.33
CA LEU A 90 -25.11 -16.31 20.21
C LEU A 90 -24.36 -15.08 20.69
N VAL A 91 -23.11 -14.90 20.26
CA VAL A 91 -22.24 -13.83 20.79
C VAL A 91 -21.39 -13.16 19.70
N CYS A 92 -20.89 -11.97 20.00
CA CYS A 92 -19.95 -11.29 19.13
C CYS A 92 -18.56 -11.96 19.16
N ARG A 93 -17.96 -12.11 17.98
CA ARG A 93 -16.64 -12.71 17.73
C ARG A 93 -15.44 -12.03 18.40
N ALA A 94 -15.60 -10.83 18.95
CA ALA A 94 -14.50 -10.10 19.59
C ALA A 94 -14.57 -10.24 21.11
N LYS A 95 -14.82 -9.14 21.84
CA LYS A 95 -14.77 -9.10 23.31
C LYS A 95 -15.76 -10.04 23.98
N CYS A 96 -16.93 -10.25 23.39
CA CYS A 96 -18.02 -10.97 24.04
C CYS A 96 -17.81 -12.48 24.13
N GLN A 97 -17.07 -13.11 23.21
CA GLN A 97 -16.76 -14.55 23.35
C GLN A 97 -15.80 -14.85 24.51
N TYR A 98 -15.00 -13.87 24.94
CA TYR A 98 -14.10 -13.99 26.08
C TYR A 98 -14.69 -13.38 27.36
N ASP A 99 -16.02 -13.16 27.39
CA ASP A 99 -16.68 -12.61 28.57
C ASP A 99 -16.60 -13.60 29.74
N GLN A 100 -16.33 -13.08 30.93
CA GLN A 100 -16.16 -13.89 32.14
C GLN A 100 -17.37 -14.79 32.40
N PHE A 101 -18.58 -14.32 32.10
CA PHE A 101 -19.80 -15.10 32.24
C PHE A 101 -19.79 -16.39 31.40
N LEU A 102 -19.26 -16.35 30.18
CA LEU A 102 -19.18 -17.52 29.30
C LEU A 102 -18.07 -18.48 29.73
N ILE A 103 -16.95 -17.94 30.22
CA ILE A 103 -15.85 -18.72 30.78
C ILE A 103 -16.36 -19.52 31.99
N ASP A 104 -17.11 -18.88 32.89
CA ASP A 104 -17.70 -19.52 34.07
C ASP A 104 -18.73 -20.61 33.70
N LYS A 105 -19.34 -20.50 32.50
CA LYS A 105 -20.23 -21.50 31.92
C LYS A 105 -19.50 -22.63 31.16
N LYS A 106 -18.17 -22.71 31.25
CA LYS A 106 -17.33 -23.72 30.56
C LYS A 106 -17.59 -23.77 29.06
N VAL A 107 -17.63 -22.60 28.42
CA VAL A 107 -17.74 -22.49 26.96
C VAL A 107 -16.35 -22.68 26.34
N ASP A 108 -16.27 -23.48 25.27
CA ASP A 108 -15.03 -23.66 24.51
C ASP A 108 -14.93 -22.60 23.40
N ASN A 109 -14.08 -21.60 23.63
CA ASN A 109 -13.88 -20.49 22.70
C ASN A 109 -13.16 -20.87 21.40
N SER A 110 -12.53 -22.06 21.35
CA SER A 110 -11.88 -22.55 20.11
C SER A 110 -12.89 -22.97 19.04
N ASN A 111 -14.15 -23.22 19.43
CA ASN A 111 -15.22 -23.68 18.55
C ASN A 111 -16.18 -22.56 18.10
N PHE A 112 -15.73 -21.30 18.08
CA PHE A 112 -16.55 -20.19 17.59
C PHE A 112 -16.95 -20.41 16.13
N ARG A 113 -18.27 -20.54 15.87
CA ARG A 113 -18.80 -20.74 14.52
C ARG A 113 -19.54 -19.49 14.04
N PRO A 114 -18.99 -18.70 13.09
CA PRO A 114 -19.63 -17.47 12.62
C PRO A 114 -20.97 -17.77 11.93
N ILE A 115 -21.96 -16.89 12.09
CA ILE A 115 -23.24 -17.00 11.37
C ILE A 115 -23.06 -16.82 9.86
N VAL A 116 -22.11 -15.96 9.47
CA VAL A 116 -21.79 -15.72 8.05
C VAL A 116 -20.44 -16.35 7.75
N SER A 117 -20.43 -17.36 6.88
CA SER A 117 -19.22 -18.04 6.39
C SER A 117 -19.31 -18.17 4.87
N ASP A 118 -18.17 -18.08 4.19
CA ASP A 118 -18.06 -18.30 2.73
C ASP A 118 -19.05 -17.47 1.90
N GLY A 119 -19.35 -16.26 2.39
CA GLY A 119 -20.28 -15.34 1.74
C GLY A 119 -21.75 -15.73 1.84
N GLN A 120 -22.14 -16.67 2.70
CA GLN A 120 -23.53 -17.07 2.95
C GLN A 120 -23.85 -17.04 4.45
N ILE A 121 -25.13 -17.00 4.78
CA ILE A 121 -25.60 -17.30 6.14
C ILE A 121 -25.56 -18.83 6.33
N LEU A 122 -25.26 -19.30 7.53
CA LEU A 122 -25.29 -20.73 7.86
C LEU A 122 -26.58 -21.42 7.34
N PRO A 123 -26.47 -22.48 6.52
CA PRO A 123 -27.63 -23.18 5.94
C PRO A 123 -28.61 -23.72 6.99
N GLU A 124 -28.14 -23.97 8.21
CA GLU A 124 -28.97 -24.40 9.33
C GLU A 124 -29.97 -23.31 9.77
N ILE A 125 -29.63 -22.03 9.62
CA ILE A 125 -30.51 -20.90 9.94
C ILE A 125 -31.36 -20.53 8.72
N VAL A 126 -30.73 -20.46 7.55
CA VAL A 126 -31.36 -20.05 6.30
C VAL A 126 -30.93 -20.99 5.19
N LYS A 127 -31.85 -21.81 4.71
CA LYS A 127 -31.58 -22.79 3.66
C LYS A 127 -31.07 -22.11 2.38
N ILE A 128 -30.28 -22.85 1.61
CA ILE A 128 -29.85 -22.42 0.28
C ILE A 128 -30.92 -22.89 -0.72
N PRO A 129 -31.40 -22.03 -1.63
CA PRO A 129 -32.34 -22.45 -2.68
C PRO A 129 -31.77 -23.56 -3.56
N GLU A 130 -32.60 -24.51 -3.95
CA GLU A 130 -32.23 -25.54 -4.95
C GLU A 130 -32.12 -24.92 -6.36
N GLN A 131 -31.42 -25.58 -7.29
CA GLN A 131 -31.11 -25.03 -8.63
C GLN A 131 -32.38 -24.62 -9.42
N ASP A 132 -33.51 -25.27 -9.14
CA ASP A 132 -34.79 -25.04 -9.81
C ASP A 132 -35.59 -23.88 -9.20
N GLU A 133 -35.22 -23.47 -7.98
CA GLU A 133 -35.92 -22.45 -7.17
C GLU A 133 -35.37 -21.03 -7.36
N TYR A 134 -34.28 -20.88 -8.12
CA TYR A 134 -33.69 -19.59 -8.42
C TYR A 134 -33.20 -19.49 -9.86
N SER A 135 -33.48 -18.37 -10.52
CA SER A 135 -32.90 -18.05 -11.83
C SER A 135 -31.56 -17.35 -11.67
N LYS A 136 -30.58 -17.72 -12.51
CA LYS A 136 -29.34 -16.95 -12.69
C LYS A 136 -29.68 -15.50 -13.03
N ILE A 137 -29.09 -14.55 -12.31
CA ILE A 137 -29.42 -13.13 -12.46
C ILE A 137 -28.21 -12.37 -12.98
N PRO A 138 -28.36 -11.56 -14.04
CA PRO A 138 -27.32 -10.63 -14.43
C PRO A 138 -27.13 -9.51 -13.39
N ILE A 139 -25.88 -9.09 -13.17
CA ILE A 139 -25.46 -8.05 -12.22
C ILE A 139 -26.22 -6.72 -12.41
N SER A 140 -26.62 -6.40 -13.62
CA SER A 140 -27.51 -5.29 -13.97
C SER A 140 -28.80 -5.21 -13.12
N LYS A 141 -29.40 -6.33 -12.75
CA LYS A 141 -30.64 -6.35 -11.95
C LYS A 141 -30.35 -6.04 -10.47
N THR A 142 -29.17 -6.41 -9.95
CA THR A 142 -28.76 -6.01 -8.60
C THR A 142 -28.50 -4.51 -8.53
N ILE A 143 -27.96 -3.91 -9.61
CA ILE A 143 -27.78 -2.45 -9.75
C ILE A 143 -29.13 -1.72 -9.77
N LEU A 144 -30.08 -2.17 -10.60
CA LEU A 144 -31.43 -1.57 -10.68
C LEU A 144 -32.16 -1.58 -9.33
N VAL A 145 -32.08 -2.69 -8.60
CA VAL A 145 -32.68 -2.79 -7.26
C VAL A 145 -31.99 -1.85 -6.28
N THR A 146 -30.66 -1.75 -6.33
CA THR A 146 -29.88 -0.81 -5.51
C THR A 146 -30.27 0.65 -5.80
N GLN A 147 -30.41 1.02 -7.07
CA GLN A 147 -30.85 2.35 -7.52
C GLN A 147 -32.24 2.69 -7.00
N LYS A 148 -33.22 1.79 -7.17
CA LYS A 148 -34.60 1.98 -6.67
C LYS A 148 -34.65 2.20 -5.16
N ILE A 149 -33.76 1.57 -4.40
CA ILE A 149 -33.69 1.74 -2.94
C ILE A 149 -33.07 3.10 -2.59
N ASN A 150 -32.03 3.54 -3.31
CA ASN A 150 -31.40 4.84 -3.10
C ASN A 150 -32.34 6.01 -3.46
N GLU A 151 -33.10 5.88 -4.55
CA GLU A 151 -34.15 6.82 -4.95
C GLU A 151 -35.24 6.97 -3.89
N LYS A 152 -35.75 5.85 -3.36
CA LYS A 152 -36.75 5.87 -2.26
C LYS A 152 -36.23 6.51 -0.97
N ASN A 153 -34.92 6.47 -0.74
CA ASN A 153 -34.29 7.03 0.46
C ASN A 153 -33.81 8.48 0.29
N GLY A 154 -34.18 9.17 -0.81
CA GLY A 154 -33.84 10.57 -1.05
C GLY A 154 -32.36 10.84 -1.33
N LYS A 155 -31.57 9.80 -1.66
CA LYS A 155 -30.17 9.94 -2.06
C LYS A 155 -30.09 10.08 -3.57
N ASN A 156 -30.16 11.32 -4.07
CA ASN A 156 -29.89 11.63 -5.48
C ASN A 156 -28.40 11.43 -5.79
N GLU A 157 -28.01 10.21 -6.17
CA GLU A 157 -26.80 10.00 -6.96
C GLU A 157 -27.22 9.87 -8.42
N LYS A 158 -26.86 10.88 -9.24
CA LYS A 158 -26.91 10.74 -10.70
C LYS A 158 -25.82 9.75 -11.10
N ILE A 159 -26.19 8.49 -11.27
CA ILE A 159 -25.37 7.48 -11.94
C ILE A 159 -25.98 7.29 -13.32
N ASN A 160 -25.19 7.57 -14.36
CA ASN A 160 -25.57 7.46 -15.76
C ASN A 160 -26.24 6.11 -16.07
N GLU A 161 -27.41 6.18 -16.70
CA GLU A 161 -28.07 5.09 -17.40
C GLU A 161 -27.12 4.54 -18.48
N ASN A 162 -26.75 3.26 -18.39
CA ASN A 162 -26.39 2.42 -19.54
C ASN A 162 -26.11 0.98 -19.09
N ILE A 163 -27.13 0.27 -18.59
CA ILE A 163 -27.09 -1.20 -18.55
C ILE A 163 -28.50 -1.77 -18.73
N HIS A 164 -28.93 -2.01 -19.97
CA HIS A 164 -29.42 -3.34 -20.37
C HIS A 164 -29.84 -3.48 -21.84
N GLY A 165 -29.22 -4.43 -22.54
CA GLY A 165 -29.73 -5.06 -23.76
C GLY A 165 -28.69 -6.02 -24.32
N LYS A 166 -28.95 -7.33 -24.22
CA LYS A 166 -28.07 -8.43 -24.67
C LYS A 166 -27.73 -8.30 -26.15
N ASN A 167 -26.45 -8.45 -26.50
CA ASN A 167 -26.00 -9.35 -27.57
C ASN A 167 -24.50 -9.66 -27.39
N GLU A 168 -24.17 -10.91 -27.67
CA GLU A 168 -22.82 -11.45 -27.69
C GLU A 168 -21.94 -10.66 -28.68
N LYS A 169 -20.66 -10.46 -28.31
CA LYS A 169 -19.63 -9.60 -28.94
C LYS A 169 -19.68 -8.12 -28.52
N ASN A 170 -18.93 -7.79 -27.46
CA ASN A 170 -17.95 -6.69 -27.43
C ASN A 170 -17.25 -6.66 -26.07
N GLU A 171 -15.93 -6.81 -26.09
CA GLU A 171 -15.04 -6.38 -25.02
C GLU A 171 -15.13 -4.84 -24.88
N ASN A 172 -15.00 -4.33 -23.66
CA ASN A 172 -14.56 -2.96 -23.34
C ASN A 172 -15.19 -1.81 -24.13
N GLU A 173 -16.32 -1.25 -23.67
CA GLU A 173 -16.68 0.12 -24.03
C GLU A 173 -16.45 1.06 -22.84
N ILE A 174 -15.21 1.54 -22.80
CA ILE A 174 -14.80 2.85 -22.27
C ILE A 174 -15.82 3.88 -22.81
N PRO A 175 -16.26 4.90 -22.05
CA PRO A 175 -16.94 6.03 -22.70
C PRO A 175 -16.06 6.46 -23.87
N SER A 176 -16.59 6.46 -25.09
CA SER A 176 -15.86 6.49 -26.37
C SER A 176 -14.93 7.70 -26.58
N SER A 177 -14.70 8.51 -25.55
CA SER A 177 -13.86 9.71 -25.55
C SER A 177 -12.85 9.81 -24.39
N PHE A 178 -12.75 8.86 -23.43
CA PHE A 178 -11.74 9.01 -22.36
C PHE A 178 -10.33 8.68 -22.88
N PRO A 179 -9.32 9.56 -22.65
CA PRO A 179 -8.01 9.42 -23.27
C PRO A 179 -7.22 8.26 -22.67
N HIS A 180 -6.27 7.76 -23.47
CA HIS A 180 -5.29 6.77 -23.06
C HIS A 180 -3.90 7.41 -23.00
N ALA A 181 -3.06 6.93 -22.08
CA ALA A 181 -1.65 7.25 -22.10
C ALA A 181 -1.04 6.76 -23.42
N LYS A 182 -0.42 7.66 -24.17
CA LYS A 182 0.21 7.37 -25.46
C LYS A 182 1.68 7.07 -25.24
N LEU A 183 2.29 6.24 -26.09
CA LEU A 183 3.75 6.06 -26.07
C LEU A 183 4.46 7.35 -26.49
N GLU A 184 3.91 8.02 -27.50
CA GLU A 184 4.37 9.30 -28.03
C GLU A 184 3.19 10.28 -28.12
N TYR A 185 3.44 11.53 -27.79
CA TYR A 185 2.49 12.64 -27.86
C TYR A 185 2.92 13.60 -28.98
N GLU A 186 1.95 14.07 -29.76
CA GLU A 186 2.21 14.91 -30.94
C GLU A 186 2.72 16.30 -30.54
N SER A 187 2.19 16.83 -29.43
CA SER A 187 2.50 18.17 -28.95
C SER A 187 2.43 18.26 -27.42
N ARG A 188 2.92 19.39 -26.89
CA ARG A 188 2.79 19.72 -25.46
C ARG A 188 1.32 19.85 -25.06
N ASP A 189 0.48 20.37 -25.95
CA ASP A 189 -0.97 20.52 -25.72
C ASP A 189 -1.64 19.15 -25.61
N ASP A 190 -1.36 18.22 -26.54
CA ASP A 190 -1.90 16.86 -26.51
C ASP A 190 -1.54 16.12 -25.20
N PHE A 191 -0.28 16.22 -24.77
CA PHE A 191 0.17 15.67 -23.50
C PHE A 191 -0.55 16.32 -22.31
N VAL A 192 -0.60 17.66 -22.27
CA VAL A 192 -1.20 18.40 -21.16
C VAL A 192 -2.69 18.14 -21.04
N ASP A 193 -3.43 18.13 -22.14
CA ASP A 193 -4.87 17.90 -22.15
C ASP A 193 -5.22 16.46 -21.73
N THR A 194 -4.43 15.48 -22.18
CA THR A 194 -4.55 14.10 -21.73
C THR A 194 -4.32 13.98 -20.22
N MET A 195 -3.24 14.58 -19.70
CA MET A 195 -2.90 14.51 -18.27
C MET A 195 -3.90 15.25 -17.39
N LYS A 196 -4.44 16.39 -17.84
CA LYS A 196 -5.49 17.14 -17.12
C LYS A 196 -6.75 16.29 -16.94
N GLN A 197 -7.15 15.52 -17.94
CA GLN A 197 -8.31 14.62 -17.84
C GLN A 197 -8.07 13.48 -16.84
N PHE A 198 -6.87 12.90 -16.83
CA PHE A 198 -6.52 11.89 -15.80
C PHE A 198 -6.53 12.47 -14.38
N ILE A 199 -5.94 13.65 -14.19
CA ILE A 199 -5.94 14.35 -12.89
C ILE A 199 -7.37 14.64 -12.43
N GLN A 200 -8.25 15.08 -13.34
CA GLN A 200 -9.65 15.33 -13.02
C GLN A 200 -10.37 14.05 -12.60
N ALA A 201 -10.19 12.95 -13.34
CA ALA A 201 -10.78 11.66 -12.99
C ALA A 201 -10.28 11.12 -11.63
N GLU A 202 -9.00 11.34 -11.30
CA GLU A 202 -8.46 11.02 -9.97
C GLU A 202 -9.09 11.87 -8.86
N ARG A 203 -9.21 13.19 -9.07
CA ARG A 203 -9.85 14.11 -8.11
C ARG A 203 -11.29 13.69 -7.80
N GLU A 204 -12.06 13.37 -8.83
CA GLU A 204 -13.46 12.93 -8.69
C GLU A 204 -13.56 11.59 -7.95
N ALA A 205 -12.70 10.62 -8.27
CA ALA A 205 -12.68 9.33 -7.59
C ALA A 205 -12.35 9.48 -6.09
N ILE A 206 -11.41 10.37 -5.74
CA ILE A 206 -11.03 10.64 -4.35
C ILE A 206 -12.12 11.37 -3.59
N GLN A 207 -12.79 12.34 -4.22
CA GLN A 207 -13.95 13.01 -3.62
C GLN A 207 -15.10 12.02 -3.36
N SER A 208 -15.35 11.10 -4.30
CA SER A 208 -16.32 10.02 -4.14
C SER A 208 -15.95 9.09 -2.98
N LEU A 209 -14.67 8.74 -2.82
CA LEU A 209 -14.21 7.95 -1.68
C LEU A 209 -14.48 8.65 -0.34
N ASN A 210 -14.30 9.97 -0.25
CA ASN A 210 -14.59 10.68 1.01
C ASN A 210 -16.07 10.66 1.38
N ASN A 211 -16.94 10.83 0.39
CA ASN A 211 -18.39 10.84 0.60
C ASN A 211 -18.91 9.44 0.97
N THR A 212 -18.18 8.41 0.53
CA THR A 212 -18.55 7.01 0.79
C THR A 212 -17.89 6.47 2.06
N HIS A 213 -16.71 6.88 2.47
CA HIS A 213 -16.02 6.34 3.66
C HIS A 213 -16.31 7.15 4.94
N LEU A 214 -17.51 6.98 5.47
CA LEU A 214 -17.90 7.42 6.81
C LEU A 214 -17.56 6.31 7.83
N PHE A 215 -16.76 6.62 8.84
CA PHE A 215 -16.41 5.69 9.91
C PHE A 215 -17.14 6.09 11.20
N SER A 216 -18.28 5.47 11.47
CA SER A 216 -19.14 5.79 12.61
C SER A 216 -18.76 5.03 13.90
N ASP A 217 -19.35 5.46 15.01
CA ASP A 217 -19.26 4.83 16.33
C ASP A 217 -17.85 4.75 16.95
N ILE A 218 -16.96 5.68 16.57
CA ILE A 218 -15.60 5.74 17.11
C ILE A 218 -15.59 6.45 18.45
N SER A 219 -14.93 5.84 19.45
CA SER A 219 -14.74 6.44 20.77
C SER A 219 -13.34 7.09 20.84
N LEU A 220 -13.27 8.28 21.41
CA LEU A 220 -12.02 9.05 21.53
C LEU A 220 -11.52 9.03 22.98
N ASP A 221 -10.25 8.66 23.16
CA ASP A 221 -9.54 8.70 24.43
C ASP A 221 -8.66 9.95 24.49
N TRP A 222 -9.05 10.93 25.30
CA TRP A 222 -8.38 12.24 25.40
C TRP A 222 -7.20 12.22 26.36
N LYS A 223 -6.07 12.79 25.94
CA LYS A 223 -4.86 13.01 26.76
C LYS A 223 -4.76 14.47 27.24
N SER A 224 -5.28 15.40 26.44
CA SER A 224 -5.46 16.83 26.76
C SER A 224 -6.57 17.38 25.86
N ASP A 225 -7.10 18.57 26.10
CA ASP A 225 -8.20 19.13 25.29
C ASP A 225 -7.87 19.29 23.78
N THR A 226 -6.61 19.22 23.39
CA THR A 226 -6.17 19.31 21.99
C THR A 226 -5.66 17.98 21.45
N HIS A 227 -5.55 16.94 22.28
CA HIS A 227 -4.94 15.66 21.89
C HIS A 227 -5.82 14.47 22.29
N CYS A 228 -6.19 13.66 21.30
CA CYS A 228 -6.89 12.41 21.53
C CYS A 228 -6.25 11.23 20.80
N SER A 229 -6.65 10.03 21.18
CA SER A 229 -6.30 8.79 20.52
C SER A 229 -7.52 7.89 20.36
N PHE A 230 -7.54 7.05 19.32
CA PHE A 230 -8.62 6.09 19.12
C PHE A 230 -8.12 4.83 18.40
N LYS A 231 -8.81 3.71 18.61
CA LYS A 231 -8.57 2.48 17.83
C LYS A 231 -9.32 2.59 16.50
N SER A 232 -8.57 2.70 15.41
CA SER A 232 -9.09 2.90 14.06
C SER A 232 -9.60 1.58 13.45
N PRO A 233 -10.72 1.59 12.69
CA PRO A 233 -11.04 0.50 11.78
C PRO A 233 -9.88 0.24 10.79
N ALA A 234 -9.64 -1.03 10.45
CA ALA A 234 -8.53 -1.40 9.57
C ALA A 234 -8.60 -0.71 8.19
N SER A 235 -9.82 -0.48 7.68
CA SER A 235 -10.08 0.24 6.44
C SER A 235 -9.68 1.72 6.52
N LEU A 236 -10.04 2.43 7.60
CA LEU A 236 -9.58 3.81 7.84
C LEU A 236 -8.06 3.86 7.98
N PHE A 237 -7.48 2.97 8.79
CA PHE A 237 -6.03 2.93 9.02
C PHE A 237 -5.22 2.73 7.73
N ARG A 238 -5.73 1.95 6.77
CA ARG A 238 -5.09 1.75 5.45
C ARG A 238 -5.12 3.00 4.56
N LEU A 239 -6.14 3.84 4.70
CA LEU A 239 -6.36 4.99 3.83
C LEU A 239 -5.63 6.26 4.29
N VAL A 240 -5.13 6.28 5.52
CA VAL A 240 -4.54 7.48 6.13
C VAL A 240 -3.05 7.28 6.42
N THR A 241 -2.33 8.39 6.50
CA THR A 241 -0.90 8.41 6.81
C THR A 241 -0.61 9.46 7.87
N LEU A 242 0.62 9.44 8.42
CA LEU A 242 1.08 10.48 9.33
C LEU A 242 0.97 11.85 8.66
N GLY A 243 0.32 12.79 9.34
CA GLY A 243 0.03 14.13 8.84
C GLY A 243 -1.27 14.28 8.03
N SER A 244 -2.00 13.19 7.75
CA SER A 244 -3.36 13.27 7.18
C SER A 244 -4.31 14.00 8.13
N SER A 245 -5.26 14.74 7.57
CA SER A 245 -6.30 15.43 8.33
C SER A 245 -7.58 14.59 8.36
N LEU A 246 -8.20 14.53 9.53
CA LEU A 246 -9.44 13.82 9.79
C LEU A 246 -10.50 14.82 10.26
N CYS A 247 -11.69 14.71 9.69
CA CYS A 247 -12.86 15.48 10.11
C CYS A 247 -13.68 14.61 11.07
N PHE A 248 -13.87 15.11 12.28
CA PHE A 248 -14.65 14.49 13.35
C PHE A 248 -16.01 15.16 13.44
N GLN A 249 -17.07 14.36 13.47
CA GLN A 249 -18.44 14.85 13.51
C GLN A 249 -19.26 14.08 14.54
N ALA A 250 -19.93 14.79 15.44
CA ALA A 250 -21.02 14.24 16.26
C ALA A 250 -22.05 15.33 16.54
N LYS A 251 -23.34 15.00 16.40
CA LYS A 251 -24.44 15.98 16.47
C LYS A 251 -24.17 17.15 15.51
N GLU A 252 -24.19 18.39 15.99
CA GLU A 252 -23.91 19.61 15.23
C GLU A 252 -22.43 20.04 15.25
N ILE A 253 -21.56 19.33 15.99
CA ILE A 253 -20.15 19.69 16.13
C ILE A 253 -19.36 19.02 14.99
N LYS A 254 -18.54 19.82 14.29
CA LYS A 254 -17.62 19.36 13.25
C LYS A 254 -16.27 20.03 13.44
N GLU A 255 -15.24 19.24 13.72
CA GLU A 255 -13.88 19.74 13.93
C GLU A 255 -12.87 18.91 13.12
N THR A 256 -11.76 19.52 12.73
CA THR A 256 -10.69 18.83 12.00
C THR A 256 -9.47 18.67 12.90
N GLY A 257 -8.95 17.45 12.97
CA GLY A 257 -7.71 17.13 13.66
C GLY A 257 -6.70 16.51 12.70
N LYS A 258 -5.42 16.60 13.03
CA LYS A 258 -4.32 16.07 12.22
C LYS A 258 -3.68 14.86 12.89
N ILE A 259 -3.40 13.82 12.12
CA ILE A 259 -2.74 12.61 12.62
C ILE A 259 -1.27 12.93 12.94
N ILE A 260 -0.91 12.81 14.21
CA ILE A 260 0.46 13.02 14.69
C ILE A 260 1.20 11.70 14.91
N LYS A 261 0.46 10.60 15.14
CA LYS A 261 1.04 9.28 15.38
C LYS A 261 0.10 8.18 14.92
N MET A 262 0.67 7.12 14.35
CA MET A 262 -0.04 5.88 14.01
C MET A 262 0.73 4.72 14.60
N SER A 263 0.05 3.93 15.41
CA SER A 263 0.60 2.74 16.07
C SER A 263 0.24 1.50 15.26
N LYS A 264 1.12 0.51 15.26
CA LYS A 264 0.97 -0.70 14.44
C LYS A 264 -0.30 -1.53 14.80
N ASN A 265 -0.83 -1.38 16.01
CA ASN A 265 -2.07 -2.00 16.51
C ASN A 265 -3.36 -1.18 16.19
N LEU A 266 -3.33 -0.43 15.09
CA LEU A 266 -4.42 0.40 14.58
C LEU A 266 -4.80 1.62 15.44
N PHE A 267 -4.01 1.98 16.45
CA PHE A 267 -4.26 3.22 17.20
C PHE A 267 -3.75 4.43 16.42
N ILE A 268 -4.58 5.48 16.37
CA ILE A 268 -4.24 6.77 15.76
C ILE A 268 -4.29 7.83 16.85
N GLU A 269 -3.24 8.64 16.96
CA GLU A 269 -3.22 9.85 17.81
C GLU A 269 -3.38 11.09 16.93
N VAL A 270 -4.24 11.99 17.38
CA VAL A 270 -4.67 13.18 16.64
C VAL A 270 -4.52 14.43 17.49
N GLU A 271 -4.01 15.47 16.87
CA GLU A 271 -3.89 16.81 17.44
C GLU A 271 -4.87 17.76 16.75
N PHE A 272 -5.62 18.52 17.55
CA PHE A 272 -6.50 19.60 17.12
C PHE A 272 -5.81 20.95 17.31
N SER A 273 -6.06 21.88 16.40
CA SER A 273 -5.49 23.23 16.47
C SER A 273 -5.94 24.01 17.71
N PHE A 274 -7.11 23.67 18.27
CA PHE A 274 -7.73 24.33 19.42
C PHE A 274 -8.33 23.31 20.38
N SER A 275 -8.64 23.74 21.61
CA SER A 275 -9.35 22.92 22.60
C SER A 275 -10.66 22.42 21.98
N SER A 276 -10.77 21.11 21.82
CA SER A 276 -11.87 20.46 21.13
C SER A 276 -13.12 20.40 22.02
N LEU A 277 -14.28 20.69 21.43
CA LEU A 277 -15.55 20.54 22.14
C LEU A 277 -15.85 19.06 22.47
N PHE A 278 -15.29 18.13 21.70
CA PHE A 278 -15.40 16.69 21.95
C PHE A 278 -14.63 16.22 23.19
N ALA A 279 -13.62 16.97 23.66
CA ALA A 279 -12.93 16.67 24.91
C ALA A 279 -13.86 16.85 26.13
N LYS A 280 -14.80 17.80 26.03
CA LYS A 280 -15.77 18.13 27.09
C LYS A 280 -17.00 17.24 27.06
N GLN A 281 -17.29 16.62 25.92
CA GLN A 281 -18.44 15.74 25.71
C GLN A 281 -17.93 14.38 25.26
N GLN A 282 -17.76 13.43 26.19
CA GLN A 282 -17.47 12.04 25.83
C GLN A 282 -18.62 11.48 24.98
N CYS A 283 -18.46 11.54 23.66
CA CYS A 283 -19.44 11.06 22.69
C CYS A 283 -18.74 10.23 21.62
N LYS A 284 -19.49 9.32 21.00
CA LYS A 284 -19.02 8.61 19.82
C LYS A 284 -19.08 9.55 18.61
N VAL A 285 -18.04 9.52 17.80
CA VAL A 285 -17.87 10.37 16.64
C VAL A 285 -17.93 9.57 15.34
N THR A 286 -18.29 10.26 14.28
CA THR A 286 -18.10 9.81 12.90
C THR A 286 -16.86 10.50 12.35
N ILE A 287 -15.95 9.72 11.75
CA ILE A 287 -14.70 10.23 11.17
C ILE A 287 -14.77 10.13 9.65
N ASN A 288 -14.38 11.23 9.00
CA ASN A 288 -14.19 11.32 7.55
C ASN A 288 -12.76 11.75 7.24
N ILE A 289 -12.19 11.22 6.16
CA ILE A 289 -10.85 11.62 5.71
C ILE A 289 -10.96 12.95 4.98
N VAL A 290 -10.12 13.92 5.36
CA VAL A 290 -9.99 15.18 4.62
C VAL A 290 -8.95 14.99 3.54
N THR A 291 -9.38 14.95 2.28
CA THR A 291 -8.45 14.85 1.15
C THR A 291 -7.86 16.20 0.80
N ASN A 292 -6.57 16.17 0.48
CA ASN A 292 -5.85 17.34 0.08
C ASN A 292 -5.83 17.46 -1.45
N SER A 293 -6.30 18.58 -2.00
CA SER A 293 -6.21 18.86 -3.45
C SER A 293 -4.83 19.33 -3.90
N ILE A 294 -4.00 19.81 -2.95
CA ILE A 294 -2.72 20.46 -3.21
C ILE A 294 -1.80 19.64 -4.15
N PRO A 295 -1.65 18.31 -4.00
CA PRO A 295 -0.82 17.53 -4.91
C PRO A 295 -1.23 17.70 -6.38
N TYR A 296 -2.53 17.65 -6.64
CA TYR A 296 -3.07 17.84 -7.99
C TYR A 296 -2.95 19.29 -8.46
N ASP A 297 -3.08 20.26 -7.55
CA ASP A 297 -2.90 21.67 -7.91
C ASP A 297 -1.45 21.94 -8.38
N TYR A 298 -0.47 21.31 -7.72
CA TYR A 298 0.93 21.36 -8.16
C TYR A 298 1.17 20.65 -9.50
N GLN A 299 0.54 19.49 -9.73
CA GLN A 299 0.58 18.81 -11.03
C GLN A 299 0.03 19.71 -12.15
N LEU A 300 -1.14 20.32 -11.93
CA LEU A 300 -1.75 21.24 -12.90
C LEU A 300 -0.89 22.49 -13.14
N ALA A 301 -0.29 23.06 -12.10
CA ALA A 301 0.62 24.20 -12.24
C ALA A 301 1.87 23.85 -13.08
N ALA A 302 2.45 22.66 -12.86
CA ALA A 302 3.57 22.16 -13.65
C ALA A 302 3.18 21.92 -15.11
N LEU A 303 2.01 21.31 -15.37
CA LEU A 303 1.46 21.13 -16.71
C LEU A 303 1.23 22.47 -17.42
N ASN A 304 0.64 23.46 -16.75
CA ASN A 304 0.43 24.79 -17.32
C ASN A 304 1.74 25.51 -17.63
N THR A 305 2.76 25.37 -16.77
CA THR A 305 4.11 25.89 -17.03
C THR A 305 4.75 25.18 -18.22
N PHE A 306 4.59 23.85 -18.29
CA PHE A 306 5.01 23.03 -19.42
C PHE A 306 4.14 23.22 -20.66
N GLN A 307 3.02 23.93 -20.62
CA GLN A 307 2.28 24.29 -21.83
C GLN A 307 2.79 25.65 -22.33
N SER A 308 2.80 26.63 -21.43
CA SER A 308 3.00 28.05 -21.75
C SER A 308 4.46 28.48 -21.92
N ASN A 309 5.42 27.79 -21.30
CA ASN A 309 6.83 28.23 -21.29
C ASN A 309 7.76 27.18 -21.89
N GLU A 310 8.17 27.35 -23.16
CA GLU A 310 9.12 26.45 -23.83
C GLU A 310 10.51 26.41 -23.18
N LYS A 311 10.88 27.45 -22.41
CA LYS A 311 12.18 27.56 -21.74
C LYS A 311 12.15 27.05 -20.30
N CYS A 312 11.04 26.43 -19.85
CA CYS A 312 10.94 25.86 -18.50
C CYS A 312 11.93 24.70 -18.28
N MET A 313 12.38 24.03 -19.34
CA MET A 313 13.41 23.00 -19.29
C MET A 313 14.16 22.93 -20.63
N ASN A 314 15.14 22.05 -20.73
CA ASN A 314 15.84 21.77 -21.98
C ASN A 314 14.89 21.19 -23.04
N CYS A 315 14.98 21.69 -24.28
CA CYS A 315 14.13 21.25 -25.40
C CYS A 315 14.23 19.73 -25.66
N PHE A 316 15.42 19.12 -25.54
CA PHE A 316 15.56 17.67 -25.68
C PHE A 316 14.81 16.92 -24.57
N LEU A 317 14.91 17.38 -23.32
CA LEU A 317 14.15 16.78 -22.21
C LEU A 317 12.64 16.93 -22.40
N SER A 318 12.18 18.06 -22.96
CA SER A 318 10.77 18.22 -23.35
C SER A 318 10.33 17.14 -24.35
N LYS A 319 11.15 16.82 -25.36
CA LYS A 319 10.87 15.72 -26.31
C LYS A 319 10.82 14.36 -25.63
N ILE A 320 11.70 14.10 -24.66
CA ILE A 320 11.66 12.88 -23.85
C ILE A 320 10.36 12.76 -23.07
N ILE A 321 9.87 13.84 -22.44
CA ILE A 321 8.55 13.84 -21.77
C ILE A 321 7.43 13.47 -22.75
N LEU A 322 7.50 13.97 -23.98
CA LEU A 322 6.53 13.64 -25.03
C LEU A 322 6.71 12.24 -25.64
N GLY A 323 7.76 11.48 -25.28
CA GLY A 323 8.06 10.19 -25.91
C GLY A 323 8.60 10.30 -27.33
N GLN A 324 9.07 11.48 -27.74
CA GLN A 324 9.64 11.74 -29.06
C GLN A 324 11.14 11.42 -29.02
N ILE A 325 11.50 10.19 -29.41
CA ILE A 325 12.85 9.64 -29.25
C ILE A 325 13.68 9.63 -30.55
N GLU A 326 13.25 10.36 -31.58
CA GLU A 326 14.00 10.50 -32.82
C GLU A 326 15.38 11.13 -32.59
N ASN A 327 16.42 10.54 -33.22
CA ASN A 327 17.82 10.98 -33.07
C ASN A 327 18.31 11.06 -31.61
N PHE A 328 17.72 10.24 -30.71
CA PHE A 328 18.02 10.21 -29.28
C PHE A 328 19.52 10.23 -28.97
N GLU A 329 20.31 9.32 -29.55
CA GLU A 329 21.74 9.17 -29.24
C GLU A 329 22.57 10.42 -29.53
N ASN A 330 22.20 11.18 -30.56
CA ASN A 330 22.92 12.39 -30.96
C ASN A 330 22.53 13.58 -30.09
N LEU A 331 21.23 13.73 -29.81
CA LEU A 331 20.71 14.85 -29.02
C LEU A 331 20.99 14.69 -27.51
N ASN A 332 21.10 13.46 -27.02
CA ASN A 332 21.33 13.15 -25.62
C ASN A 332 22.75 13.49 -25.15
N LYS A 333 23.74 13.57 -26.05
CA LYS A 333 25.13 13.88 -25.67
C LYS A 333 25.24 15.29 -25.08
N LEU A 334 25.97 15.42 -23.98
CA LEU A 334 26.37 16.73 -23.45
C LEU A 334 27.39 17.37 -24.40
N LYS A 335 27.22 18.67 -24.67
CA LYS A 335 28.16 19.47 -25.46
C LYS A 335 29.17 20.11 -24.51
N GLY A 336 30.48 19.94 -24.74
CA GLY A 336 31.55 20.52 -23.93
C GLY A 336 32.31 19.50 -23.06
N ASN A 337 32.95 19.98 -21.98
CA ASN A 337 33.73 19.12 -21.08
C ASN A 337 32.79 18.21 -20.27
N THR A 338 33.00 16.90 -20.40
CA THR A 338 32.29 15.89 -19.60
C THR A 338 32.76 15.96 -18.15
N PRO A 339 31.85 16.13 -17.17
CA PRO A 339 32.15 15.97 -15.76
C PRO A 339 32.91 14.67 -15.47
N GLN A 340 33.93 14.74 -14.63
CA GLN A 340 34.69 13.56 -14.22
C GLN A 340 34.01 12.82 -13.07
N LEU A 341 34.09 11.49 -13.11
CA LEU A 341 33.69 10.65 -11.99
C LEU A 341 34.65 10.89 -10.81
N ILE A 342 34.10 11.35 -9.69
CA ILE A 342 34.85 11.59 -8.44
C ILE A 342 34.16 10.78 -7.35
N GLN A 343 34.82 9.70 -6.89
CA GLN A 343 34.29 8.90 -5.78
C GLN A 343 34.42 9.67 -4.45
N PRO A 344 33.47 9.50 -3.51
CA PRO A 344 33.56 10.06 -2.15
C PRO A 344 34.61 9.30 -1.31
N SER A 345 34.79 9.72 -0.05
CA SER A 345 35.70 9.04 0.89
C SER A 345 35.40 7.53 0.99
N PRO A 346 36.43 6.66 1.00
CA PRO A 346 36.28 5.22 1.19
C PRO A 346 35.72 4.84 2.56
N ASP A 347 35.73 5.75 3.55
CA ASP A 347 35.21 5.50 4.90
C ASP A 347 33.71 5.13 4.90
N TYR A 348 32.95 5.66 3.94
CA TYR A 348 31.50 5.47 3.85
C TYR A 348 31.07 4.78 2.55
N PHE A 349 31.91 4.81 1.51
CA PHE A 349 31.59 4.33 0.17
C PHE A 349 32.60 3.28 -0.28
N TYR A 350 32.14 2.04 -0.42
CA TYR A 350 32.93 0.99 -1.06
C TYR A 350 33.20 1.31 -2.54
N PRO A 351 34.30 0.79 -3.11
CA PRO A 351 34.59 0.92 -4.53
C PRO A 351 33.41 0.43 -5.39
N LEU A 352 33.04 1.23 -6.38
CA LEU A 352 31.99 0.89 -7.33
C LEU A 352 32.40 -0.31 -8.19
N ASN A 353 31.44 -1.19 -8.47
CA ASN A 353 31.65 -2.24 -9.46
C ASN A 353 31.62 -1.69 -10.89
N SER A 354 31.93 -2.54 -11.88
CA SER A 354 31.97 -2.16 -13.30
C SER A 354 30.63 -1.65 -13.83
N SER A 355 29.51 -2.26 -13.44
CA SER A 355 28.17 -1.84 -13.88
C SER A 355 27.78 -0.47 -13.32
N GLN A 356 28.06 -0.22 -12.04
CA GLN A 356 27.83 1.08 -11.39
C GLN A 356 28.73 2.15 -11.99
N THR A 357 30.02 1.86 -12.20
CA THR A 357 30.99 2.79 -12.79
C THR A 357 30.59 3.16 -14.22
N LYS A 358 30.20 2.18 -15.04
CA LYS A 358 29.72 2.42 -16.41
C LYS A 358 28.47 3.30 -16.39
N CYS A 359 27.51 2.99 -15.53
CA CYS A 359 26.28 3.75 -15.38
C CYS A 359 26.54 5.24 -15.08
N ILE A 360 27.39 5.53 -14.08
CA ILE A 360 27.71 6.93 -13.73
C ILE A 360 28.46 7.63 -14.86
N LYS A 361 29.42 6.96 -15.51
CA LYS A 361 30.14 7.56 -16.65
C LYS A 361 29.21 7.90 -17.81
N THR A 362 28.26 7.02 -18.11
CA THR A 362 27.22 7.28 -19.11
C THR A 362 26.43 8.52 -18.72
N ASP A 363 25.96 8.60 -17.48
CA ASP A 363 25.15 9.71 -17.02
C ASP A 363 25.89 11.05 -17.04
N LEU A 364 27.13 11.09 -16.56
CA LEU A 364 27.96 12.29 -16.62
C LEU A 364 28.20 12.78 -18.06
N SER A 365 27.96 11.96 -19.09
CA SER A 365 28.12 12.34 -20.50
C SER A 365 26.81 12.66 -21.23
N GLN A 366 25.66 12.48 -20.58
CA GLN A 366 24.33 12.53 -21.21
C GLN A 366 23.40 13.54 -20.52
N ARG A 367 22.40 14.03 -21.27
CA ARG A 367 21.34 14.92 -20.75
C ARG A 367 20.24 14.13 -20.07
N PHE A 368 19.97 12.92 -20.53
CA PHE A 368 18.93 12.04 -20.03
C PHE A 368 19.47 10.63 -19.86
N THR A 369 19.30 10.09 -18.67
CA THR A 369 19.68 8.70 -18.37
C THR A 369 18.57 7.99 -17.61
N MET A 370 18.28 6.75 -18.01
CA MET A 370 17.46 5.83 -17.24
C MET A 370 18.36 4.80 -16.57
N ILE A 371 18.23 4.66 -15.25
CA ILE A 371 18.98 3.67 -14.46
C ILE A 371 17.98 2.69 -13.88
N GLN A 372 18.06 1.44 -14.35
CA GLN A 372 17.31 0.35 -13.74
C GLN A 372 18.18 -0.34 -12.69
N GLY A 373 17.72 -0.40 -11.45
CA GLY A 373 18.42 -1.10 -10.39
C GLY A 373 17.54 -2.11 -9.67
N PHE A 374 17.89 -3.38 -9.80
CA PHE A 374 17.23 -4.47 -9.08
C PHE A 374 17.45 -4.36 -7.55
N PRO A 375 16.74 -5.14 -6.72
CA PRO A 375 16.90 -5.10 -5.27
C PRO A 375 18.35 -5.32 -4.84
N GLY A 376 18.82 -4.52 -3.89
CA GLY A 376 20.17 -4.68 -3.31
C GLY A 376 21.33 -4.29 -4.23
N THR A 377 21.07 -3.70 -5.41
CA THR A 377 22.13 -3.35 -6.39
C THR A 377 22.86 -2.03 -6.11
N GLY A 378 22.45 -1.33 -5.05
CA GLY A 378 23.08 -0.07 -4.64
C GLY A 378 22.63 1.16 -5.42
N LYS A 379 21.36 1.23 -5.87
CA LYS A 379 20.76 2.41 -6.52
C LYS A 379 21.11 3.73 -5.82
N THR A 380 20.81 3.81 -4.52
CA THR A 380 21.08 5.02 -3.72
C THR A 380 22.57 5.33 -3.58
N THR A 381 23.43 4.30 -3.60
CA THR A 381 24.89 4.50 -3.64
C THR A 381 25.32 5.14 -4.96
N VAL A 382 24.77 4.67 -6.09
CA VAL A 382 25.02 5.25 -7.42
C VAL A 382 24.56 6.70 -7.46
N ILE A 383 23.36 7.01 -6.94
CA ILE A 383 22.83 8.38 -6.84
C ILE A 383 23.79 9.27 -6.02
N ALA A 384 24.23 8.82 -4.84
CA ALA A 384 25.12 9.61 -3.99
C ALA A 384 26.49 9.88 -4.65
N VAL A 385 27.10 8.88 -5.30
CA VAL A 385 28.39 9.06 -5.99
C VAL A 385 28.24 9.95 -7.24
N LEU A 386 27.14 9.81 -7.97
CA LEU A 386 26.82 10.69 -9.10
C LEU A 386 26.69 12.14 -8.65
N ILE A 387 25.92 12.39 -7.58
CA ILE A 387 25.75 13.73 -7.00
C ILE A 387 27.08 14.31 -6.55
N ASN A 388 27.91 13.54 -5.84
CA ASN A 388 29.24 14.00 -5.45
C ASN A 388 30.07 14.39 -6.68
N SER A 389 30.03 13.58 -7.74
CA SER A 389 30.73 13.88 -9.00
C SER A 389 30.23 15.19 -9.61
N LEU A 390 28.92 15.36 -9.78
CA LEU A 390 28.33 16.58 -10.35
C LEU A 390 28.68 17.83 -9.53
N VAL A 391 28.54 17.77 -8.19
CA VAL A 391 28.85 18.89 -7.28
C VAL A 391 30.33 19.27 -7.35
N LYS A 392 31.24 18.29 -7.36
CA LYS A 392 32.69 18.54 -7.45
C LYS A 392 33.12 19.08 -8.82
N ASN A 393 32.34 18.82 -9.87
CA ASN A 393 32.50 19.44 -11.18
C ASN A 393 31.77 20.79 -11.30
N GLY A 394 31.23 21.34 -10.20
CA GLY A 394 30.64 22.69 -10.15
C GLY A 394 29.15 22.77 -10.49
N ILE A 395 28.47 21.64 -10.71
CA ILE A 395 27.03 21.61 -11.00
C ILE A 395 26.27 21.63 -9.68
N LYS A 396 25.69 22.79 -9.34
CA LYS A 396 24.87 23.00 -8.14
C LYS A 396 23.96 24.24 -8.28
N PRO A 397 22.82 24.30 -7.57
CA PRO A 397 22.23 23.22 -6.76
C PRO A 397 21.65 22.09 -7.63
N ILE A 398 21.72 20.86 -7.11
CA ILE A 398 21.10 19.67 -7.72
C ILE A 398 19.78 19.38 -6.99
N LEU A 399 18.70 19.08 -7.73
CA LEU A 399 17.43 18.64 -7.15
C LEU A 399 17.35 17.12 -7.15
N VAL A 400 17.08 16.53 -5.99
CA VAL A 400 16.85 15.10 -5.82
C VAL A 400 15.43 14.90 -5.31
N CYS A 401 14.65 14.13 -6.06
CA CYS A 401 13.25 13.85 -5.76
C CYS A 401 12.99 12.35 -5.61
N ALA A 402 11.95 12.01 -4.87
CA ALA A 402 11.32 10.69 -4.89
C ALA A 402 9.82 10.83 -4.61
N GLN A 403 9.02 9.78 -4.86
CA GLN A 403 7.59 9.84 -4.57
C GLN A 403 7.28 9.86 -3.07
N SER A 404 8.03 9.10 -2.26
CA SER A 404 7.75 8.93 -0.82
C SER A 404 8.78 9.63 0.07
N ASN A 405 8.33 10.13 1.22
CA ASN A 405 9.20 10.74 2.22
C ASN A 405 10.27 9.76 2.73
N THR A 406 9.93 8.49 2.93
CA THR A 406 10.87 7.47 3.42
C THR A 406 12.02 7.23 2.44
N THR A 407 11.74 7.14 1.13
CA THR A 407 12.76 6.96 0.10
C THR A 407 13.70 8.16 0.04
N ILE A 408 13.16 9.38 -0.01
CA ILE A 408 14.02 10.58 -0.09
C ILE A 408 14.79 10.82 1.21
N ASP A 409 14.26 10.48 2.39
CA ASP A 409 14.98 10.60 3.66
C ASP A 409 16.17 9.62 3.70
N PHE A 410 16.01 8.40 3.17
CA PHE A 410 17.11 7.45 3.01
C PHE A 410 18.17 7.98 2.04
N ALA A 411 17.76 8.50 0.88
CA ALA A 411 18.67 9.13 -0.09
C ALA A 411 19.40 10.34 0.51
N THR A 412 18.70 11.21 1.24
CA THR A 412 19.26 12.40 1.90
C THR A 412 20.38 12.03 2.85
N ASN A 413 20.17 11.04 3.72
CA ASN A 413 21.22 10.55 4.64
C ASN A 413 22.42 9.98 3.87
N ARG A 414 22.17 9.20 2.81
CA ARG A 414 23.25 8.61 2.00
C ARG A 414 24.06 9.67 1.27
N ILE A 415 23.40 10.68 0.69
CA ILE A 415 24.06 11.80 0.01
C ILE A 415 24.88 12.61 1.01
N ALA A 416 24.35 12.89 2.21
CA ALA A 416 25.07 13.65 3.23
C ALA A 416 26.38 12.99 3.66
N GLN A 417 26.50 11.65 3.61
CA GLN A 417 27.74 10.92 3.89
C GLN A 417 28.88 11.23 2.90
N THR A 418 28.59 11.81 1.73
CA THR A 418 29.61 12.27 0.78
C THR A 418 30.30 13.57 1.22
N GLY A 419 29.73 14.27 2.21
CA GLY A 419 30.23 15.55 2.70
C GLY A 419 29.71 16.78 1.95
N VAL A 420 28.81 16.62 0.97
CA VAL A 420 28.14 17.76 0.30
C VAL A 420 27.10 18.44 1.21
N ASN A 421 26.82 19.72 0.97
CA ASN A 421 25.81 20.46 1.73
C ASN A 421 24.40 20.11 1.25
N VAL A 422 23.65 19.36 2.06
CA VAL A 422 22.30 18.86 1.73
C VAL A 422 21.22 19.61 2.49
N CYS A 423 20.18 20.04 1.78
CA CYS A 423 18.96 20.61 2.36
C CYS A 423 17.74 19.75 2.03
N ARG A 424 17.00 19.32 3.06
CA ARG A 424 15.76 18.55 2.96
C ARG A 424 14.56 19.48 3.12
N VAL A 425 13.71 19.57 2.09
CA VAL A 425 12.46 20.35 2.11
C VAL A 425 11.28 19.43 2.33
N LEU A 426 10.54 19.62 3.42
CA LEU A 426 9.39 18.80 3.81
C LEU A 426 8.09 19.57 3.61
N SER A 427 6.97 18.85 3.48
CA SER A 427 5.66 19.48 3.64
C SER A 427 5.44 19.86 5.11
N SER A 428 4.74 20.97 5.35
CA SER A 428 4.38 21.42 6.70
C SER A 428 3.66 20.33 7.52
N SER A 429 2.96 19.40 6.85
CA SER A 429 2.29 18.29 7.50
C SER A 429 3.26 17.26 8.10
N TYR A 430 4.42 17.03 7.47
CA TYR A 430 5.35 15.95 7.83
C TYR A 430 6.50 16.39 8.74
N GLU A 431 6.77 17.70 8.84
CA GLU A 431 7.87 18.27 9.64
C GLU A 431 7.83 17.93 11.13
N GLN A 432 6.68 17.56 11.69
CA GLN A 432 6.50 17.27 13.11
C GLN A 432 6.90 15.84 13.52
N VAL A 433 7.28 14.98 12.56
CA VAL A 433 7.21 13.51 12.74
C VAL A 433 8.58 12.81 12.69
N ASN A 434 9.54 13.26 11.88
CA ASN A 434 10.82 12.55 11.69
C ASN A 434 12.01 13.25 12.37
N ARG A 435 12.62 12.60 13.36
CA ARG A 435 13.80 13.13 14.09
C ARG A 435 15.14 12.85 13.39
N ASP A 436 15.25 11.77 12.62
CA ASP A 436 16.55 11.31 12.09
C ASP A 436 17.09 12.20 10.97
N ILE A 437 16.18 12.90 10.26
CA ILE A 437 16.51 13.82 9.18
C ILE A 437 16.49 15.29 9.60
N GLU A 438 16.12 15.59 10.85
CA GLU A 438 15.88 16.96 11.35
C GLU A 438 17.05 17.90 11.05
N ARG A 439 18.29 17.42 11.22
CA ARG A 439 19.53 18.19 10.98
C ARG A 439 19.68 18.71 9.55
N PHE A 440 19.04 18.07 8.57
CA PHE A 440 19.09 18.49 7.16
C PHE A 440 17.88 19.33 6.76
N THR A 441 16.86 19.45 7.61
CA THR A 441 15.62 20.16 7.26
C THR A 441 15.88 21.65 7.04
N ILE A 442 15.17 22.24 6.09
CA ILE A 442 15.31 23.65 5.75
C ILE A 442 15.11 24.56 6.97
N LYS A 443 14.16 24.24 7.86
CA LYS A 443 13.92 24.97 9.11
C LYS A 443 15.13 24.92 10.02
N LYS A 444 15.71 23.74 10.24
CA LYS A 444 16.89 23.59 11.11
C LYS A 444 18.10 24.32 10.55
N LEU A 445 18.29 24.25 9.23
CA LEU A 445 19.34 24.98 8.53
C LEU A 445 19.12 26.50 8.59
N ALA A 446 17.88 26.96 8.45
CA ALA A 446 17.51 28.37 8.58
C ALA A 446 17.72 28.88 10.01
N VAL A 447 17.35 28.12 11.03
CA VAL A 447 17.65 28.43 12.44
C VAL A 447 19.17 28.53 12.65
N LYS A 448 19.94 27.56 12.14
CA LYS A 448 21.41 27.59 12.24
C LYS A 448 22.02 28.81 11.54
N HIS A 449 21.45 29.25 10.42
CA HIS A 449 22.00 30.34 9.62
C HIS A 449 21.57 31.74 10.06
N PHE A 450 20.30 31.90 10.49
CA PHE A 450 19.70 33.20 10.80
C PHE A 450 19.39 33.40 12.29
N GLY A 451 19.50 32.35 13.11
CA GLY A 451 19.30 32.40 14.56
C GLY A 451 17.91 32.90 14.96
N GLU A 452 17.88 33.75 15.99
CA GLU A 452 16.64 34.29 16.57
C GLU A 452 15.75 35.01 15.56
N LYS A 453 16.31 35.59 14.50
CA LYS A 453 15.53 36.32 13.49
C LYS A 453 14.53 35.40 12.80
N TYR A 454 14.92 34.17 12.51
CA TYR A 454 14.03 33.18 11.91
C TYR A 454 13.06 32.61 12.96
N THR A 455 13.56 32.27 14.16
CA THR A 455 12.74 31.71 15.24
C THR A 455 11.59 32.64 15.64
N LYS A 456 11.84 33.96 15.78
CA LYS A 456 10.80 34.95 16.10
C LYS A 456 9.69 34.99 15.03
N LEU A 457 10.02 34.81 13.75
CA LEU A 457 9.04 34.81 12.66
C LEU A 457 8.16 33.55 12.69
N ILE A 458 8.75 32.39 13.00
CA ILE A 458 8.01 31.13 13.14
C ILE A 458 7.14 31.12 14.40
N ASP A 459 7.66 31.61 15.53
CA ASP A 459 6.91 31.67 16.80
C ASP A 459 5.71 32.62 16.70
N PHE A 460 5.86 33.73 15.98
CA PHE A 460 4.76 34.67 15.74
C PHE A 460 3.65 34.02 14.90
N LYS A 461 4.02 33.24 13.87
CA LYS A 461 3.08 32.44 13.07
C LYS A 461 2.34 31.41 13.93
N ASN A 462 3.02 30.77 14.88
CA ASN A 462 2.40 29.76 15.74
C ASN A 462 1.45 30.37 16.80
N LYS A 463 1.69 31.63 17.23
CA LYS A 463 0.90 32.30 18.28
C LYS A 463 -0.31 33.09 17.77
N ASN A 464 -0.24 33.69 16.58
CA ASN A 464 -1.28 34.57 16.04
C ASN A 464 -1.86 33.98 14.75
N ASN A 465 -2.78 33.04 14.85
CA ASN A 465 -3.27 32.31 13.68
C ASN A 465 -4.57 32.82 13.03
N GLU A 466 -5.23 33.91 13.49
CA GLU A 466 -6.49 34.29 12.81
C GLU A 466 -6.98 35.75 12.86
N SER A 467 -6.36 36.69 13.58
CA SER A 467 -6.96 38.04 13.71
C SER A 467 -6.49 39.08 12.69
N ASP A 468 -5.52 38.79 11.81
CA ASP A 468 -4.96 39.82 10.90
C ASP A 468 -4.31 39.23 9.62
N SER A 469 -5.12 38.92 8.60
CA SER A 469 -4.72 38.23 7.37
C SER A 469 -3.60 38.94 6.59
N ASN A 470 -3.65 40.28 6.50
CA ASN A 470 -2.67 41.09 5.76
C ASN A 470 -1.25 41.04 6.36
N ASN A 471 -1.14 40.79 7.68
CA ASN A 471 0.15 40.67 8.34
C ASN A 471 0.77 39.28 8.09
N LEU A 472 -0.04 38.22 8.06
CA LEU A 472 0.40 36.84 7.85
C LEU A 472 1.09 36.62 6.48
N ASP A 473 0.57 37.20 5.40
CA ASP A 473 1.17 37.04 4.07
C ASP A 473 2.54 37.71 3.96
N LYS A 474 2.70 38.90 4.54
CA LYS A 474 4.01 39.57 4.65
C LYS A 474 5.01 38.73 5.44
N TYR A 475 4.56 38.01 6.47
CA TYR A 475 5.42 37.10 7.24
C TYR A 475 5.80 35.86 6.43
N ARG A 476 4.84 35.24 5.73
CA ARG A 476 5.11 34.11 4.83
C ARG A 476 6.14 34.47 3.79
N GLU A 477 5.98 35.61 3.13
CA GLU A 477 6.93 36.10 2.12
C GLU A 477 8.34 36.29 2.71
N LYS A 478 8.45 36.84 3.93
CA LYS A 478 9.75 36.97 4.62
C LYS A 478 10.38 35.61 4.94
N VAL A 479 9.59 34.65 5.41
CA VAL A 479 10.06 33.28 5.69
C VAL A 479 10.54 32.61 4.40
N THR A 480 9.73 32.64 3.34
CA THR A 480 10.08 32.09 2.02
C THR A 480 11.37 32.72 1.49
N LYS A 481 11.55 34.04 1.61
CA LYS A 481 12.81 34.72 1.21
C LYS A 481 14.03 34.24 1.99
N MET A 482 13.88 33.95 3.28
CA MET A 482 14.97 33.42 4.11
C MET A 482 15.29 31.97 3.76
N GLU A 483 14.27 31.14 3.59
CA GLU A 483 14.39 29.73 3.19
C GLU A 483 14.98 29.59 1.78
N LEU A 484 14.62 30.45 0.83
CA LEU A 484 15.20 30.48 -0.51
C LEU A 484 16.72 30.71 -0.47
N LYS A 485 17.22 31.56 0.44
CA LYS A 485 18.67 31.76 0.62
C LYS A 485 19.38 30.50 1.12
N ILE A 486 18.70 29.65 1.88
CA ILE A 486 19.25 28.35 2.31
C ILE A 486 19.33 27.41 1.12
N LEU A 487 18.27 27.33 0.31
CA LEU A 487 18.27 26.51 -0.91
C LEU A 487 19.38 26.92 -1.88
N GLN A 488 19.54 28.22 -2.13
CA GLN A 488 20.58 28.75 -3.03
C GLN A 488 22.02 28.48 -2.54
N LYS A 489 22.22 28.30 -1.23
CA LYS A 489 23.52 27.96 -0.64
C LYS A 489 23.78 26.46 -0.53
N SER A 490 22.77 25.63 -0.79
CA SER A 490 22.87 24.18 -0.71
C SER A 490 23.50 23.62 -1.98
N ASP A 491 24.34 22.59 -1.85
CA ASP A 491 24.86 21.89 -3.03
C ASP A 491 23.76 20.96 -3.60
N VAL A 492 22.94 20.39 -2.71
CA VAL A 492 21.87 19.45 -3.05
C VAL A 492 20.60 19.78 -2.28
N VAL A 493 19.47 19.77 -2.98
CA VAL A 493 18.13 19.91 -2.39
C VAL A 493 17.39 18.59 -2.55
N CYS A 494 16.92 18.02 -1.45
CA CYS A 494 16.15 16.78 -1.40
C CYS A 494 14.70 17.06 -1.03
N THR A 495 13.74 16.56 -1.81
CA THR A 495 12.31 16.77 -1.56
C THR A 495 11.48 15.65 -2.18
N THR A 496 10.16 15.60 -1.93
CA THR A 496 9.29 14.72 -2.74
C THR A 496 8.93 15.40 -4.06
N CYS A 497 8.60 14.63 -5.10
CA CYS A 497 8.18 15.17 -6.39
C CYS A 497 7.04 16.20 -6.23
N THR A 498 6.04 15.87 -5.40
CA THR A 498 4.93 16.77 -5.09
C THR A 498 5.38 18.03 -4.32
N SER A 499 6.22 17.91 -3.29
CA SER A 499 6.64 19.06 -2.48
C SER A 499 7.56 20.03 -3.23
N ALA A 500 8.17 19.60 -4.34
CA ALA A 500 8.85 20.49 -5.27
C ALA A 500 7.90 21.53 -5.91
N GLY A 501 6.58 21.31 -5.91
CA GLY A 501 5.60 22.28 -6.41
C GLY A 501 5.26 23.42 -5.46
N SER A 502 5.81 23.43 -4.24
CA SER A 502 5.54 24.49 -3.27
C SER A 502 6.07 25.85 -3.72
N GLU A 503 5.47 26.92 -3.19
CA GLU A 503 5.79 28.32 -3.53
C GLU A 503 7.28 28.64 -3.40
N LEU A 504 7.97 27.98 -2.47
CA LEU A 504 9.40 28.12 -2.25
C LEU A 504 10.25 27.84 -3.50
N PHE A 505 9.88 26.85 -4.31
CA PHE A 505 10.62 26.51 -5.53
C PHE A 505 10.34 27.50 -6.67
N SER A 506 9.10 27.97 -6.75
CA SER A 506 8.69 28.99 -7.72
C SER A 506 9.26 30.38 -7.41
N ALA A 507 9.83 30.61 -6.21
CA ALA A 507 10.39 31.88 -5.77
C ALA A 507 11.76 32.25 -6.42
N GLY A 508 12.19 31.55 -7.48
CA GLY A 508 13.34 31.93 -8.30
C GLY A 508 14.60 31.08 -8.13
N ILE A 509 14.46 29.80 -7.77
CA ILE A 509 15.56 28.82 -7.85
C ILE A 509 15.49 28.04 -9.16
N LYS A 510 16.65 27.66 -9.71
CA LYS A 510 16.77 26.80 -10.88
C LYS A 510 17.64 25.59 -10.55
N PHE A 511 17.34 24.45 -11.16
CA PHE A 511 18.11 23.23 -10.98
C PHE A 511 18.61 22.75 -12.33
N GLN A 512 19.93 22.79 -12.52
CA GLN A 512 20.54 22.33 -13.76
C GLN A 512 20.43 20.81 -13.92
N ALA A 513 20.55 20.08 -12.81
CA ALA A 513 20.43 18.64 -12.77
C ALA A 513 19.29 18.23 -11.81
N VAL A 514 18.45 17.31 -12.28
CA VAL A 514 17.35 16.71 -11.52
C VAL A 514 17.51 15.18 -11.53
N ILE A 515 17.52 14.58 -10.35
CA ILE A 515 17.59 13.12 -10.17
C ILE A 515 16.30 12.68 -9.47
N ILE A 516 15.61 11.68 -10.01
CA ILE A 516 14.38 11.14 -9.43
C ILE A 516 14.60 9.67 -9.07
N ASP A 517 14.65 9.38 -7.77
CA ASP A 517 14.74 8.01 -7.23
C ASP A 517 13.35 7.40 -7.11
N GLU A 518 13.27 6.08 -7.32
CA GLU A 518 12.02 5.31 -7.42
C GLU A 518 11.01 5.95 -8.40
N SER A 519 11.48 6.44 -9.56
CA SER A 519 10.65 7.16 -10.55
C SER A 519 9.48 6.34 -11.10
N GLU A 520 9.57 5.01 -11.01
CA GLU A 520 8.51 4.05 -11.38
C GLU A 520 7.26 4.15 -10.50
N GLN A 521 7.33 4.90 -9.39
CA GLN A 521 6.20 5.17 -8.49
C GLN A 521 5.54 6.52 -8.73
N CYS A 522 6.06 7.32 -9.67
CA CYS A 522 5.52 8.61 -10.06
C CYS A 522 4.67 8.48 -11.32
N VAL A 523 3.55 9.19 -11.36
CA VAL A 523 2.85 9.49 -12.61
C VAL A 523 3.59 10.59 -13.37
N ASP A 524 3.41 10.70 -14.69
CA ASP A 524 4.11 11.68 -15.52
C ASP A 524 3.98 13.14 -15.00
N PRO A 525 2.81 13.61 -14.51
CA PRO A 525 2.71 14.93 -13.91
C PRO A 525 3.56 15.13 -12.64
N ASP A 526 3.79 14.09 -11.84
CA ASP A 526 4.67 14.18 -10.66
C ASP A 526 6.13 14.38 -11.08
N ILE A 527 6.57 13.68 -12.12
CA ILE A 527 7.91 13.84 -12.71
C ILE A 527 8.10 15.25 -13.27
N LEU A 528 7.04 15.84 -13.83
CA LEU A 528 7.12 17.15 -14.46
C LEU A 528 7.35 18.30 -13.47
N ILE A 529 6.79 18.22 -12.26
CA ILE A 529 6.90 19.26 -11.22
C ILE A 529 8.35 19.71 -10.99
N PRO A 530 9.33 18.83 -10.68
CA PRO A 530 10.71 19.26 -10.47
C PRO A 530 11.43 19.73 -11.76
N LEU A 531 10.94 19.37 -12.95
CA LEU A 531 11.64 19.66 -14.21
C LEU A 531 11.44 21.08 -14.72
N VAL A 532 10.28 21.69 -14.42
CA VAL A 532 9.91 23.03 -14.92
C VAL A 532 10.75 24.17 -14.31
N TYR A 533 11.65 23.86 -13.37
CA TYR A 533 12.59 24.79 -12.75
C TYR A 533 13.92 24.89 -13.50
N GLY A 534 13.90 24.80 -14.84
CA GLY A 534 15.06 25.02 -15.71
C GLY A 534 15.95 23.80 -15.93
N CYS A 535 15.42 22.58 -15.76
CA CYS A 535 16.19 21.34 -15.86
C CYS A 535 16.96 21.21 -17.18
N GLN A 536 18.26 20.90 -17.09
CA GLN A 536 19.15 20.67 -18.24
C GLN A 536 19.65 19.23 -18.35
N GLN A 537 19.68 18.51 -17.24
CA GLN A 537 20.05 17.11 -17.15
C GLN A 537 19.09 16.37 -16.21
N LEU A 538 18.55 15.24 -16.66
CA LEU A 538 17.58 14.42 -15.94
C LEU A 538 18.07 12.97 -15.80
N VAL A 539 17.99 12.46 -14.58
CA VAL A 539 18.26 11.04 -14.29
C VAL A 539 17.03 10.42 -13.66
N LEU A 540 16.48 9.40 -14.30
CA LEU A 540 15.39 8.59 -13.75
C LEU A 540 15.97 7.28 -13.22
N VAL A 541 15.75 7.00 -11.94
CA VAL A 541 16.24 5.79 -11.28
C VAL A 541 15.05 5.01 -10.74
N GLY A 542 14.98 3.72 -11.05
CA GLY A 542 13.88 2.89 -10.58
C GLY A 542 14.04 1.41 -10.88
N ASP A 543 12.98 0.66 -10.60
CA ASP A 543 12.84 -0.75 -10.97
C ASP A 543 11.42 -1.02 -11.47
N TYR A 544 11.25 -1.13 -12.79
CA TYR A 544 9.92 -1.33 -13.38
C TYR A 544 9.28 -2.68 -13.00
N ARG A 545 10.04 -3.62 -12.41
CA ARG A 545 9.54 -4.90 -11.89
C ARG A 545 9.05 -4.79 -10.42
N GLN A 546 9.17 -3.62 -9.80
CA GLN A 546 8.61 -3.30 -8.48
C GLN A 546 7.39 -2.38 -8.63
N PHE A 547 7.09 -1.58 -7.62
CA PHE A 547 5.86 -0.79 -7.49
C PHE A 547 5.57 0.11 -8.70
N ARG A 548 4.28 0.27 -9.00
CA ARG A 548 3.74 1.28 -9.91
C ARG A 548 3.16 2.46 -9.13
N PRO A 549 2.83 3.58 -9.80
CA PRO A 549 2.09 4.66 -9.18
C PRO A 549 0.74 4.14 -8.67
N THR A 550 0.26 4.71 -7.57
CA THR A 550 -1.06 4.35 -7.03
C THR A 550 -2.12 5.24 -7.68
N THR A 551 -2.97 4.62 -8.49
CA THR A 551 -4.08 5.27 -9.21
C THR A 551 -5.41 4.78 -8.62
N ILE A 552 -6.24 5.71 -8.16
CA ILE A 552 -7.49 5.41 -7.45
C ILE A 552 -8.65 5.27 -8.43
N SER A 553 -8.73 6.16 -9.42
CA SER A 553 -9.73 6.15 -10.47
C SER A 553 -9.54 4.94 -11.36
N LYS A 554 -10.58 4.11 -11.44
CA LYS A 554 -10.60 2.98 -12.37
C LYS A 554 -10.48 3.46 -13.81
N THR A 555 -11.17 4.53 -14.18
CA THR A 555 -11.12 5.11 -15.53
C THR A 555 -9.71 5.59 -15.89
N ALA A 556 -9.02 6.28 -14.97
CA ALA A 556 -7.64 6.70 -15.21
C ALA A 556 -6.67 5.51 -15.30
N LYS A 557 -6.89 4.48 -14.48
CA LYS A 557 -6.10 3.25 -14.50
C LYS A 557 -6.29 2.46 -15.80
N ASP A 558 -7.53 2.33 -16.27
CA ASP A 558 -7.87 1.65 -17.53
C ASP A 558 -7.25 2.41 -18.72
N GLY A 559 -7.23 3.75 -18.67
CA GLY A 559 -6.49 4.61 -19.59
C GLY A 559 -4.96 4.62 -19.40
N ARG A 560 -4.41 3.76 -18.53
CA ARG A 560 -2.97 3.60 -18.26
C ARG A 560 -2.25 4.84 -17.73
N TYR A 561 -2.95 5.69 -16.95
CA TYR A 561 -2.31 6.76 -16.18
C TYR A 561 -1.22 6.26 -15.22
N ASP A 562 -1.28 4.97 -14.85
CA ASP A 562 -0.30 4.27 -14.01
C ASP A 562 0.93 3.75 -14.77
N LEU A 563 1.10 4.09 -16.06
CA LEU A 563 2.26 3.72 -16.88
C LEU A 563 3.34 4.81 -16.76
N PRO A 564 4.45 4.57 -16.03
CA PRO A 564 5.49 5.58 -15.85
C PRO A 564 6.27 5.84 -17.14
N ILE A 565 6.75 7.07 -17.32
CA ILE A 565 7.58 7.47 -18.45
C ILE A 565 8.75 6.53 -18.76
N MET A 566 9.46 5.99 -17.76
CA MET A 566 10.59 5.09 -18.00
C MET A 566 10.13 3.77 -18.64
N GLN A 567 9.02 3.18 -18.18
CA GLN A 567 8.41 2.02 -18.86
C GLN A 567 7.96 2.36 -20.28
N ARG A 568 7.37 3.55 -20.48
CA ARG A 568 6.93 4.01 -21.80
C ARG A 568 8.09 4.12 -22.80
N LEU A 569 9.20 4.72 -22.39
CA LEU A 569 10.41 4.86 -23.20
C LEU A 569 11.07 3.50 -23.48
N ILE A 570 11.03 2.58 -22.53
CA ILE A 570 11.47 1.19 -22.71
C ILE A 570 10.66 0.48 -23.78
N LEU A 571 9.32 0.61 -23.76
CA LEU A 571 8.44 0.03 -24.77
C LEU A 571 8.69 0.60 -26.18
N GLN A 572 9.25 1.81 -26.30
CA GLN A 572 9.68 2.39 -27.57
C GLN A 572 11.11 1.95 -27.99
N GLY A 573 11.77 1.09 -27.20
CA GLY A 573 13.07 0.51 -27.51
C GLY A 573 14.27 1.19 -26.85
N LEU A 574 14.07 2.21 -26.01
CA LEU A 574 15.18 2.80 -25.26
C LEU A 574 15.63 1.89 -24.11
N ARG A 575 16.94 1.65 -24.04
CA ARG A 575 17.51 0.73 -23.04
C ARG A 575 18.04 1.47 -21.82
N PRO A 576 17.61 1.13 -20.59
CA PRO A 576 18.18 1.68 -19.38
C PRO A 576 19.56 1.10 -19.07
N SER A 577 20.36 1.84 -18.31
CA SER A 577 21.56 1.31 -17.69
C SER A 577 21.17 0.40 -16.52
N ILE A 578 21.44 -0.90 -16.65
CA ILE A 578 21.04 -1.91 -15.65
C ILE A 578 22.15 -2.15 -14.62
N LEU A 579 21.84 -1.98 -13.33
CA LEU A 579 22.66 -2.44 -12.22
C LEU A 579 22.30 -3.91 -11.92
N LYS A 580 23.26 -4.82 -12.10
CA LYS A 580 23.00 -6.28 -12.04
C LYS A 580 23.53 -6.95 -10.77
N MET A 581 24.51 -6.37 -10.09
CA MET A 581 25.15 -6.98 -8.93
C MET A 581 24.44 -6.62 -7.63
N GLN A 582 23.83 -7.59 -6.96
CA GLN A 582 23.15 -7.42 -5.67
C GLN A 582 24.08 -7.70 -4.49
N TYR A 583 23.95 -6.90 -3.43
CA TYR A 583 24.76 -6.99 -2.21
C TYR A 583 23.94 -7.22 -0.95
N ARG A 584 22.65 -7.56 -1.08
CA ARG A 584 21.72 -7.70 0.05
C ARG A 584 21.54 -9.15 0.48
N MET A 585 21.08 -9.99 -0.44
CA MET A 585 20.52 -11.31 -0.18
C MET A 585 21.59 -12.39 -0.20
N HIS A 586 21.37 -13.47 0.56
CA HIS A 586 22.07 -14.74 0.35
C HIS A 586 21.94 -15.19 -1.12
N PRO A 587 23.01 -15.72 -1.76
CA PRO A 587 23.01 -16.14 -3.16
C PRO A 587 21.79 -16.97 -3.59
N ALA A 588 21.42 -18.00 -2.81
CA ALA A 588 20.25 -18.84 -3.08
C ALA A 588 18.91 -18.05 -3.10
N LEU A 589 18.75 -17.05 -2.22
CA LEU A 589 17.52 -16.23 -2.19
C LEU A 589 17.43 -15.33 -3.42
N SER A 590 18.54 -14.68 -3.77
CA SER A 590 18.61 -13.85 -4.97
C SER A 590 18.48 -14.65 -6.25
N GLU A 591 18.99 -15.87 -6.31
CA GLU A 591 18.85 -16.76 -7.46
C GLU A 591 17.39 -17.14 -7.69
N PHE A 592 16.67 -17.47 -6.61
CA PHE A 592 15.24 -17.73 -6.65
C PHE A 592 14.51 -16.52 -7.26
N LEU A 593 14.76 -15.31 -6.75
CA LEU A 593 14.15 -14.08 -7.28
C LEU A 593 14.59 -13.73 -8.70
N SER A 594 15.86 -13.98 -9.03
CA SER A 594 16.45 -13.70 -10.34
C SER A 594 15.68 -14.42 -11.43
N HIS A 595 15.46 -15.71 -11.25
CA HIS A 595 14.74 -16.53 -12.22
C HIS A 595 13.24 -16.23 -12.25
N THR A 596 12.60 -16.03 -11.08
CA THR A 596 11.16 -15.78 -11.02
C THR A 596 10.76 -14.42 -11.58
N PHE A 597 11.54 -13.36 -11.34
CA PHE A 597 11.12 -11.98 -11.64
C PHE A 597 12.03 -11.21 -12.61
N TYR A 598 13.30 -11.63 -12.75
CA TYR A 598 14.34 -10.86 -13.44
C TYR A 598 15.04 -11.66 -14.54
N GLY A 599 14.47 -12.76 -15.03
CA GLY A 599 15.00 -13.55 -16.16
C GLY A 599 16.45 -14.03 -16.00
N GLY A 600 16.91 -14.26 -14.76
CA GLY A 600 18.29 -14.70 -14.48
C GLY A 600 19.35 -13.58 -14.53
N PHE A 601 18.96 -12.31 -14.72
CA PHE A 601 19.92 -11.21 -14.89
C PHE A 601 20.52 -10.69 -13.57
N LEU A 602 19.94 -11.02 -12.41
CA LEU A 602 20.45 -10.62 -11.09
C LEU A 602 21.64 -11.52 -10.71
N LYS A 603 22.78 -10.89 -10.39
CA LYS A 603 24.04 -11.55 -10.02
C LYS A 603 24.45 -11.20 -8.60
N ASN A 604 25.27 -12.04 -7.97
CA ASN A 604 25.64 -11.91 -6.56
C ASN A 604 26.99 -11.22 -6.34
N GLY A 605 26.98 -10.11 -5.61
CA GLY A 605 28.17 -9.40 -5.12
C GLY A 605 28.55 -9.78 -3.69
N VAL A 606 27.85 -10.74 -3.09
CA VAL A 606 28.09 -11.29 -1.75
C VAL A 606 28.18 -12.81 -1.85
N THR A 607 28.97 -13.41 -0.97
CA THR A 607 29.13 -14.87 -0.89
C THR A 607 28.10 -15.48 0.06
N GLU A 608 27.93 -16.80 -0.02
CA GLU A 608 27.12 -17.58 0.93
C GLU A 608 27.62 -17.37 2.36
N ALA A 609 28.93 -17.51 2.60
CA ALA A 609 29.54 -17.30 3.91
C ALA A 609 29.26 -15.91 4.50
N ALA A 610 29.25 -14.85 3.67
CA ALA A 610 28.92 -13.49 4.11
C ALA A 610 27.41 -13.30 4.45
N ARG A 611 26.58 -14.29 4.11
CA ARG A 611 25.13 -14.32 4.32
C ARG A 611 24.66 -15.56 5.07
N THR A 612 25.57 -16.29 5.69
CA THR A 612 25.27 -17.32 6.69
C THR A 612 25.22 -16.66 8.06
N TYR A 613 24.16 -16.91 8.82
CA TYR A 613 24.05 -16.38 10.18
C TYR A 613 24.85 -17.28 11.14
N ASN A 614 25.62 -16.68 12.05
CA ASN A 614 26.57 -17.42 12.91
C ASN A 614 25.92 -18.42 13.88
N LYS A 615 24.60 -18.35 14.07
CA LYS A 615 23.83 -19.23 14.93
C LYS A 615 22.83 -20.00 14.09
N GLN A 616 22.57 -21.25 14.48
CA GLN A 616 21.49 -22.02 13.89
C GLN A 616 20.16 -21.42 14.36
N VAL A 617 19.47 -20.73 13.46
CA VAL A 617 18.27 -19.98 13.80
C VAL A 617 17.01 -20.78 13.58
N VAL A 618 16.98 -21.51 12.46
CA VAL A 618 15.93 -22.43 12.06
C VAL A 618 16.62 -23.64 11.43
N ASN A 619 16.03 -24.83 11.59
CA ASN A 619 16.46 -26.00 10.84
C ASN A 619 15.94 -25.87 9.40
N TRP A 620 16.74 -25.25 8.54
CA TRP A 620 16.37 -25.09 7.13
C TRP A 620 16.13 -26.47 6.49
N PRO A 621 14.98 -26.68 5.81
CA PRO A 621 14.68 -27.95 5.17
C PRO A 621 15.75 -28.35 4.15
N ASN A 622 16.27 -27.36 3.42
CA ASN A 622 17.46 -27.47 2.60
C ASN A 622 18.56 -26.57 3.19
N GLN A 623 19.67 -27.15 3.66
CA GLN A 623 20.74 -26.41 4.34
C GLN A 623 21.45 -25.38 3.45
N GLN A 624 21.36 -25.52 2.13
CA GLN A 624 21.96 -24.57 1.17
C GLN A 624 21.05 -23.38 0.86
N ILE A 625 19.75 -23.50 1.18
CA ILE A 625 18.73 -22.51 0.83
C ILE A 625 18.07 -22.05 2.13
N PRO A 626 18.42 -20.86 2.65
CA PRO A 626 17.84 -20.33 3.88
C PRO A 626 16.43 -19.76 3.62
N MET A 627 15.57 -20.58 3.03
CA MET A 627 14.18 -20.27 2.70
C MET A 627 13.32 -21.51 2.84
N PHE A 628 12.06 -21.32 3.21
CA PHE A 628 11.01 -22.30 2.95
C PHE A 628 9.62 -21.66 2.86
N PHE A 629 8.75 -22.34 2.12
CA PHE A 629 7.31 -22.12 2.15
C PHE A 629 6.70 -23.15 3.09
N TRP A 630 6.17 -22.66 4.21
CA TRP A 630 5.42 -23.44 5.19
C TRP A 630 3.95 -23.48 4.78
N ASN A 631 3.57 -24.61 4.17
CA ASN A 631 2.21 -24.88 3.78
C ASN A 631 1.36 -25.23 4.99
N ILE A 632 0.27 -24.49 5.18
CA ILE A 632 -0.68 -24.70 6.27
C ILE A 632 -2.07 -24.87 5.65
N LYS A 633 -2.72 -25.99 5.99
CA LYS A 633 -4.15 -26.18 5.74
C LYS A 633 -4.91 -25.32 6.75
N SER A 634 -5.32 -24.13 6.32
CA SER A 634 -5.98 -23.13 7.14
C SER A 634 -7.26 -22.62 6.46
N SER A 635 -8.05 -21.85 7.19
CA SER A 635 -9.21 -21.13 6.67
C SER A 635 -9.06 -19.64 6.95
N GLU A 636 -9.38 -18.81 5.96
CA GLU A 636 -9.44 -17.36 6.15
C GLU A 636 -10.75 -16.96 6.81
N GLU A 637 -10.70 -15.92 7.64
CA GLU A 637 -11.88 -15.34 8.25
C GLU A 637 -11.97 -13.86 7.88
N THR A 638 -13.18 -13.37 7.57
CA THR A 638 -13.37 -11.93 7.35
C THR A 638 -13.34 -11.17 8.67
N TYR A 639 -12.57 -10.08 8.75
CA TYR A 639 -12.42 -9.33 10.01
C TYR A 639 -13.39 -8.14 10.14
N ASP A 640 -13.79 -7.52 9.01
CA ASP A 640 -14.69 -6.38 8.99
C ASP A 640 -15.98 -6.65 8.20
N ASN A 641 -17.02 -5.87 8.51
CA ASN A 641 -18.34 -5.96 7.88
C ASN A 641 -18.30 -5.75 6.35
N ASN A 642 -17.22 -5.13 5.85
CA ASN A 642 -17.11 -4.70 4.46
C ASN A 642 -16.21 -5.61 3.60
N ASN A 643 -15.71 -6.74 4.12
CA ASN A 643 -14.82 -7.66 3.40
C ASN A 643 -13.53 -7.00 2.86
N HIS A 644 -13.07 -5.92 3.49
CA HIS A 644 -11.89 -5.17 3.01
C HIS A 644 -10.58 -5.71 3.57
N SER A 645 -10.64 -6.56 4.60
CA SER A 645 -9.47 -7.23 5.17
C SER A 645 -9.80 -8.61 5.74
N PHE A 646 -8.79 -9.47 5.78
CA PHE A 646 -8.89 -10.87 6.17
C PHE A 646 -7.90 -11.17 7.30
N ILE A 647 -8.22 -12.19 8.09
CA ILE A 647 -7.33 -12.76 9.09
C ILE A 647 -7.24 -14.27 8.91
N ASN A 648 -6.17 -14.85 9.41
CA ASN A 648 -5.93 -16.28 9.44
C ASN A 648 -5.19 -16.63 10.73
N ARG A 649 -5.89 -17.26 11.69
CA ARG A 649 -5.38 -17.47 13.05
C ARG A 649 -4.30 -18.54 13.10
N GLN A 650 -4.45 -19.57 12.28
CA GLN A 650 -3.48 -20.66 12.15
C GLN A 650 -2.14 -20.13 11.59
N GLU A 651 -2.18 -19.22 10.62
CA GLU A 651 -0.97 -18.53 10.17
C GLU A 651 -0.33 -17.68 11.28
N ILE A 652 -1.13 -16.96 12.10
CA ILE A 652 -0.61 -16.19 13.24
C ILE A 652 0.13 -17.10 14.22
N GLU A 653 -0.38 -18.29 14.50
CA GLU A 653 0.29 -19.25 15.40
C GLU A 653 1.65 -19.69 14.87
N CYS A 654 1.75 -19.95 13.58
CA CYS A 654 3.02 -20.30 12.94
C CYS A 654 3.99 -19.11 12.94
N VAL A 655 3.52 -17.90 12.65
CA VAL A 655 4.34 -16.67 12.73
C VAL A 655 4.87 -16.44 14.15
N VAL A 656 4.02 -16.59 15.17
CA VAL A 656 4.42 -16.50 16.58
C VAL A 656 5.47 -17.55 16.94
N THR A 657 5.29 -18.78 16.46
CA THR A 657 6.24 -19.88 16.67
C THR A 657 7.61 -19.56 16.06
N LEU A 658 7.63 -19.00 14.85
CA LEU A 658 8.86 -18.53 14.20
C LEU A 658 9.53 -17.40 14.98
N ILE A 659 8.77 -16.39 15.42
CA ILE A 659 9.30 -15.28 16.24
C ILE A 659 9.97 -15.83 17.49
N ASN A 660 9.34 -16.80 18.16
CA ASN A 660 9.90 -17.43 19.35
C ASN A 660 11.19 -18.21 19.05
N ALA A 661 11.23 -18.95 17.94
CA ALA A 661 12.44 -19.67 17.52
C ALA A 661 13.61 -18.72 17.23
N LEU A 662 13.36 -17.65 16.46
CA LEU A 662 14.36 -16.61 16.15
C LEU A 662 14.85 -15.92 17.44
N TYR A 663 13.94 -15.60 18.36
CA TYR A 663 14.28 -15.02 19.66
C TYR A 663 15.17 -15.94 20.49
N LYS A 664 14.82 -17.23 20.61
CA LYS A 664 15.60 -18.23 21.34
C LYS A 664 16.98 -18.46 20.74
N ALA A 665 17.10 -18.33 19.41
CA ALA A 665 18.39 -18.33 18.71
C ALA A 665 19.21 -17.04 18.95
N GLY A 666 18.65 -16.04 19.63
CA GLY A 666 19.31 -14.79 19.99
C GLY A 666 19.33 -13.73 18.89
N VAL A 667 18.45 -13.85 17.89
CA VAL A 667 18.21 -12.80 16.90
C VAL A 667 17.53 -11.61 17.59
N GLN A 668 17.94 -10.39 17.26
CA GLN A 668 17.34 -9.18 17.82
C GLN A 668 16.04 -8.80 17.08
N GLY A 669 15.11 -8.12 17.77
CA GLY A 669 13.83 -7.75 17.17
C GLY A 669 13.99 -6.84 15.95
N SER A 670 14.97 -5.93 16.01
CA SER A 670 15.34 -5.03 14.91
C SER A 670 15.85 -5.75 13.65
N GLU A 671 16.30 -7.00 13.77
CA GLU A 671 16.79 -7.84 12.67
C GLU A 671 15.66 -8.61 11.95
N ILE A 672 14.43 -8.59 12.49
CA ILE A 672 13.29 -9.38 12.01
C ILE A 672 12.25 -8.44 11.39
N GLY A 673 11.77 -8.80 10.21
CA GLY A 673 10.64 -8.15 9.55
C GLY A 673 9.52 -9.13 9.26
N ILE A 674 8.28 -8.72 9.51
CA ILE A 674 7.08 -9.51 9.27
C ILE A 674 6.20 -8.73 8.29
N ILE A 675 6.08 -9.24 7.08
CA ILE A 675 5.32 -8.63 6.00
C ILE A 675 3.95 -9.29 5.95
N ILE A 676 2.92 -8.49 6.21
CA ILE A 676 1.52 -8.93 6.23
C ILE A 676 0.72 -8.03 5.27
N PRO A 677 0.18 -8.59 4.18
CA PRO A 677 -0.58 -7.82 3.19
C PRO A 677 -1.89 -7.24 3.74
N TYR A 678 -2.48 -7.88 4.77
CA TYR A 678 -3.77 -7.52 5.33
C TYR A 678 -3.63 -6.82 6.70
N VAL A 679 -4.08 -5.57 6.76
CA VAL A 679 -3.98 -4.71 7.96
C VAL A 679 -4.65 -5.32 9.19
N SER A 680 -5.76 -6.05 9.03
CA SER A 680 -6.40 -6.75 10.16
C SER A 680 -5.57 -7.91 10.70
N GLN A 681 -4.90 -8.67 9.84
CA GLN A 681 -3.97 -9.73 10.27
C GLN A 681 -2.77 -9.13 11.01
N GLN A 682 -2.26 -7.99 10.53
CA GLN A 682 -1.20 -7.24 11.23
C GLN A 682 -1.64 -6.85 12.64
N ALA A 683 -2.82 -6.25 12.77
CA ALA A 683 -3.36 -5.83 14.06
C ALA A 683 -3.55 -7.03 15.02
N LEU A 684 -4.11 -8.12 14.50
CA LEU A 684 -4.30 -9.36 15.25
C LEU A 684 -2.98 -9.93 15.76
N LEU A 685 -1.94 -9.96 14.91
CA LEU A 685 -0.62 -10.41 15.33
C LEU A 685 -0.13 -9.58 16.52
N ILE A 686 -0.14 -8.25 16.38
CA ILE A 686 0.40 -7.34 17.39
C ILE A 686 -0.37 -7.43 18.70
N ASP A 687 -1.70 -7.48 18.64
CA ASP A 687 -2.54 -7.62 19.83
C ASP A 687 -2.31 -8.99 20.53
N SER A 688 -1.93 -10.04 19.77
CA SER A 688 -1.66 -11.38 20.33
C SER A 688 -0.26 -11.57 20.93
N LEU A 689 0.73 -10.75 20.55
CA LEU A 689 2.12 -10.92 21.01
C LEU A 689 2.27 -10.82 22.54
N PRO A 690 1.67 -9.85 23.26
CA PRO A 690 1.84 -9.76 24.71
C PRO A 690 1.33 -10.99 25.46
N GLU A 691 0.16 -11.52 25.08
CA GLU A 691 -0.43 -12.68 25.75
C GLU A 691 0.33 -13.97 25.44
N LYS A 692 0.61 -14.23 24.16
CA LYS A 692 1.26 -15.47 23.71
C LYS A 692 2.69 -15.63 24.25
N PHE A 693 3.33 -14.53 24.65
CA PHE A 693 4.69 -14.53 25.21
C PHE A 693 4.74 -14.27 26.72
N ARG A 694 3.60 -14.16 27.42
CA ARG A 694 3.52 -13.86 28.86
C ARG A 694 4.22 -14.90 29.75
N ASN A 695 4.25 -16.16 29.31
CA ASN A 695 4.81 -17.30 30.07
C ASN A 695 6.29 -17.61 29.72
N LEU A 696 6.85 -16.99 28.68
CA LEU A 696 8.28 -17.05 28.44
C LEU A 696 8.91 -16.06 29.43
N ALA A 697 9.87 -16.51 30.24
CA ALA A 697 10.40 -15.84 31.43
C ALA A 697 11.12 -14.48 31.21
N MET A 698 10.72 -13.68 30.22
CA MET A 698 11.36 -12.44 29.82
C MET A 698 10.29 -11.46 29.30
N ASN A 699 9.85 -10.52 30.15
CA ASN A 699 9.19 -9.28 29.75
C ASN A 699 10.17 -8.36 28.99
N ASN A 700 10.79 -8.85 27.91
CA ASN A 700 11.67 -8.04 27.08
C ASN A 700 10.81 -7.26 26.08
N SER A 701 9.98 -6.35 26.61
CA SER A 701 9.11 -5.45 25.85
C SER A 701 9.86 -4.76 24.71
N ARG A 702 11.16 -4.52 24.91
CA ARG A 702 12.09 -4.00 23.92
C ARG A 702 12.16 -4.85 22.66
N PHE A 703 12.34 -6.18 22.76
CA PHE A 703 12.45 -7.06 21.60
C PHE A 703 11.23 -6.92 20.68
N PHE A 704 10.02 -7.04 21.24
CA PHE A 704 8.78 -6.92 20.47
C PHE A 704 8.55 -5.52 19.93
N SER A 705 8.97 -4.48 20.65
CA SER A 705 8.86 -3.09 20.16
C SER A 705 9.75 -2.81 18.94
N GLU A 706 10.89 -3.51 18.84
CA GLU A 706 11.83 -3.40 17.73
C GLU A 706 11.44 -4.22 16.50
N LEU A 707 10.53 -5.20 16.63
CA LEU A 707 10.01 -5.98 15.50
C LEU A 707 9.35 -5.05 14.47
N GLU A 708 9.72 -5.22 13.21
CA GLU A 708 9.06 -4.50 12.12
C GLU A 708 7.92 -5.34 11.58
N ILE A 709 6.68 -4.84 11.70
CA ILE A 709 5.46 -5.52 11.27
C ILE A 709 4.66 -4.53 10.44
N GLY A 710 4.30 -4.90 9.22
CA GLY A 710 3.59 -4.01 8.31
C GLY A 710 3.33 -4.59 6.92
N SER A 711 2.68 -3.80 6.07
CA SER A 711 2.51 -4.14 4.65
C SER A 711 3.82 -4.01 3.89
N VAL A 712 3.87 -4.59 2.69
CA VAL A 712 5.03 -4.44 1.80
C VAL A 712 5.41 -2.97 1.54
N ASP A 713 4.42 -2.08 1.39
CA ASP A 713 4.64 -0.65 1.13
C ASP A 713 5.37 0.02 2.31
N SER A 714 5.06 -0.39 3.55
CA SER A 714 5.74 0.11 4.76
C SER A 714 7.21 -0.34 4.90
N PHE A 715 7.58 -1.39 4.16
CA PHE A 715 8.94 -1.95 4.07
C PHE A 715 9.75 -1.38 2.90
N GLN A 716 9.20 -0.44 2.14
CA GLN A 716 9.93 0.21 1.06
C GLN A 716 11.20 0.88 1.60
N GLY A 717 12.32 0.68 0.89
CA GLY A 717 13.65 1.16 1.31
C GLY A 717 14.29 0.41 2.49
N LYS A 718 13.56 -0.49 3.16
CA LYS A 718 14.07 -1.25 4.30
C LYS A 718 14.56 -2.65 3.89
N GLU A 719 15.38 -3.23 4.74
CA GLU A 719 15.87 -4.60 4.66
C GLU A 719 16.03 -5.16 6.08
N LYS A 720 15.89 -6.49 6.22
CA LYS A 720 16.00 -7.20 7.50
C LYS A 720 16.82 -8.47 7.32
N ASN A 721 17.39 -8.95 8.42
CA ASN A 721 18.16 -10.20 8.35
C ASN A 721 17.22 -11.37 8.07
N PHE A 722 16.07 -11.40 8.75
CA PHE A 722 15.03 -12.40 8.53
C PHE A 722 13.71 -11.73 8.13
N ILE A 723 13.08 -12.25 7.09
CA ILE A 723 11.72 -11.85 6.68
C ILE A 723 10.77 -13.02 6.86
N ILE A 724 9.64 -12.77 7.50
CA ILE A 724 8.49 -13.68 7.55
C ILE A 724 7.37 -13.05 6.73
N PHE A 725 6.88 -13.75 5.72
CA PHE A 725 5.73 -13.32 4.91
C PHE A 725 4.52 -14.19 5.25
N SER A 726 3.42 -13.59 5.72
CA SER A 726 2.14 -14.29 5.95
C SER A 726 1.17 -13.96 4.82
N ALA A 727 0.75 -14.98 4.08
CA ALA A 727 -0.06 -14.84 2.89
C ALA A 727 -1.55 -14.60 3.20
N VAL A 728 -2.03 -15.07 4.36
CA VAL A 728 -3.37 -14.91 4.92
C VAL A 728 -4.48 -15.63 4.16
N ARG A 729 -4.49 -15.55 2.83
CA ARG A 729 -5.58 -16.07 2.00
C ARG A 729 -5.60 -17.59 2.00
N ALA A 730 -6.76 -18.13 2.35
CA ALA A 730 -7.03 -19.55 2.47
C ALA A 730 -8.53 -19.80 2.23
N ASN A 731 -8.93 -20.01 0.97
CA ASN A 731 -10.31 -20.20 0.54
C ASN A 731 -10.42 -21.20 -0.62
N SER A 732 -11.58 -21.84 -0.74
CA SER A 732 -11.89 -22.83 -1.79
C SER A 732 -12.12 -22.21 -3.17
N GLU A 733 -12.48 -20.92 -3.23
CA GLU A 733 -12.67 -20.19 -4.50
C GLU A 733 -11.33 -19.96 -5.24
N LYS A 734 -10.20 -20.15 -4.55
CA LYS A 734 -8.83 -19.85 -5.02
C LYS A 734 -8.68 -18.36 -5.40
N ASP A 735 -9.41 -17.47 -4.70
CA ASP A 735 -9.31 -16.02 -4.85
C ASP A 735 -8.20 -15.50 -3.93
N ILE A 736 -7.15 -14.91 -4.50
CA ILE A 736 -6.02 -14.35 -3.76
C ILE A 736 -6.04 -12.82 -3.70
N GLY A 737 -7.07 -12.18 -4.26
CA GLY A 737 -7.27 -10.74 -4.21
C GLY A 737 -6.11 -9.97 -4.86
N PHE A 738 -5.50 -9.05 -4.11
CA PHE A 738 -4.38 -8.24 -4.59
C PHE A 738 -3.02 -8.94 -4.49
N LEU A 739 -2.95 -10.15 -3.94
CA LEU A 739 -1.71 -10.95 -3.93
C LEU A 739 -1.31 -11.47 -5.31
N LYS A 740 -2.18 -11.29 -6.32
CA LYS A 740 -1.83 -11.48 -7.74
C LYS A 740 -0.81 -10.46 -8.26
N ASP A 741 -0.54 -9.39 -7.49
CA ASP A 741 0.42 -8.36 -7.85
C ASP A 741 1.86 -8.87 -7.69
N GLU A 742 2.45 -9.28 -8.81
CA GLU A 742 3.82 -9.80 -8.90
C GLU A 742 4.86 -8.80 -8.38
N LYS A 743 4.64 -7.51 -8.59
CA LYS A 743 5.58 -6.45 -8.21
C LYS A 743 5.66 -6.32 -6.70
N ARG A 744 4.51 -6.34 -6.02
CA ARG A 744 4.43 -6.33 -4.55
C ARG A 744 4.99 -7.60 -3.95
N PHE A 745 4.74 -8.74 -4.57
CA PHE A 745 5.31 -10.00 -4.08
C PHE A 745 6.84 -10.01 -4.20
N CYS A 746 7.39 -9.68 -5.37
CA CYS A 746 8.84 -9.52 -5.59
C CYS A 746 9.46 -8.56 -4.56
N ALA A 747 8.85 -7.38 -4.36
CA ALA A 747 9.32 -6.40 -3.39
C ALA A 747 9.27 -6.88 -1.94
N SER A 748 8.39 -7.84 -1.60
CA SER A 748 8.30 -8.45 -0.26
C SER A 748 9.46 -9.42 -0.02
N LEU A 749 9.70 -10.31 -0.98
CA LEU A 749 10.73 -11.34 -0.87
C LEU A 749 12.15 -10.74 -0.88
N ALA A 750 12.35 -9.67 -1.63
CA ALA A 750 13.66 -9.01 -1.78
C ALA A 750 14.12 -8.18 -0.55
N ARG A 751 13.44 -8.30 0.59
CA ARG A 751 13.75 -7.59 1.85
C ARG A 751 14.66 -8.39 2.78
N ALA A 752 14.77 -9.70 2.59
CA ALA A 752 15.59 -10.58 3.41
C ALA A 752 17.08 -10.47 3.07
N LYS A 753 17.95 -10.58 4.07
CA LYS A 753 19.40 -10.71 3.87
C LYS A 753 19.88 -12.13 4.10
N PHE A 754 19.48 -12.74 5.21
CA PHE A 754 19.97 -14.04 5.68
C PHE A 754 18.93 -15.15 5.50
N GLY A 755 17.65 -14.89 5.76
CA GLY A 755 16.62 -15.93 5.61
C GLY A 755 15.21 -15.39 5.33
N LEU A 756 14.42 -16.20 4.62
CA LEU A 756 13.06 -15.87 4.18
C LEU A 756 12.11 -17.02 4.50
N ILE A 757 11.08 -16.77 5.30
CA ILE A 757 10.04 -17.76 5.59
C ILE A 757 8.72 -17.25 5.04
N ILE A 758 8.03 -18.09 4.28
CA ILE A 758 6.71 -17.80 3.74
C ILE A 758 5.72 -18.74 4.40
N VAL A 759 4.61 -18.20 4.89
CA VAL A 759 3.54 -18.94 5.58
C VAL A 759 2.25 -18.73 4.78
N GLY A 760 1.57 -19.82 4.39
CA GLY A 760 0.32 -19.71 3.65
C GLY A 760 -0.32 -21.05 3.27
N CYS A 761 -1.52 -20.98 2.72
CA CYS A 761 -2.27 -22.14 2.22
C CYS A 761 -2.06 -22.30 0.71
N ALA A 762 -1.15 -23.17 0.28
CA ALA A 762 -0.72 -23.28 -1.12
C ALA A 762 -1.89 -23.55 -2.10
N GLU A 763 -2.88 -24.34 -1.70
CA GLU A 763 -4.05 -24.71 -2.52
C GLU A 763 -4.82 -23.50 -3.04
N THR A 764 -4.92 -22.44 -2.23
CA THR A 764 -5.61 -21.20 -2.60
C THR A 764 -4.90 -20.43 -3.73
N PHE A 765 -3.58 -20.63 -3.89
CA PHE A 765 -2.77 -19.86 -4.85
C PHE A 765 -2.57 -20.57 -6.20
N LEU A 766 -3.00 -21.83 -6.34
CA LEU A 766 -2.72 -22.67 -7.51
C LEU A 766 -3.27 -22.10 -8.83
N LYS A 767 -4.37 -21.33 -8.80
CA LYS A 767 -4.93 -20.68 -10.03
C LYS A 767 -4.07 -19.53 -10.57
N ASN A 768 -3.18 -18.96 -9.76
CA ASN A 768 -2.37 -17.83 -10.20
C ASN A 768 -1.04 -18.32 -10.79
N LYS A 769 -0.77 -18.02 -12.08
CA LYS A 769 0.42 -18.47 -12.82
C LYS A 769 1.73 -18.18 -12.07
N MET A 770 1.88 -16.99 -11.48
CA MET A 770 3.09 -16.59 -10.76
C MET A 770 3.28 -17.36 -9.45
N TRP A 771 2.25 -17.45 -8.61
CA TRP A 771 2.33 -18.21 -7.36
C TRP A 771 2.51 -19.71 -7.59
N CYS A 772 1.83 -20.26 -8.60
CA CYS A 772 1.97 -21.65 -8.99
C CYS A 772 3.44 -21.95 -9.38
N LYS A 773 4.03 -21.14 -10.27
CA LYS A 773 5.46 -21.24 -10.63
C LYS A 773 6.38 -21.11 -9.41
N PHE A 774 6.08 -20.17 -8.50
CA PHE A 774 6.84 -19.99 -7.26
C PHE A 774 6.80 -21.25 -6.38
N ILE A 775 5.60 -21.80 -6.13
CA ILE A 775 5.40 -22.99 -5.29
C ILE A 775 6.04 -24.23 -5.93
N HIS A 776 5.90 -24.42 -7.23
CA HIS A 776 6.57 -25.51 -7.95
C HIS A 776 8.08 -25.47 -7.76
N ARG A 777 8.69 -24.30 -7.85
CA ARG A 777 10.12 -24.15 -7.59
C ARG A 777 10.47 -24.47 -6.13
N CYS A 778 9.66 -24.03 -5.17
CA CYS A 778 9.86 -24.43 -3.76
C CYS A 778 9.85 -25.97 -3.59
N ILE A 779 9.02 -26.69 -4.35
CA ILE A 779 8.98 -28.16 -4.31
C ILE A 779 10.25 -28.76 -4.92
N GLN A 780 10.67 -28.28 -6.10
CA GLN A 780 11.90 -28.74 -6.77
C GLN A 780 13.13 -28.57 -5.90
N GLU A 781 13.22 -27.44 -5.19
CA GLU A 781 14.34 -27.08 -4.32
C GLU A 781 14.25 -27.72 -2.91
N LYS A 782 13.21 -28.54 -2.66
CA LYS A 782 12.92 -29.21 -1.37
C LYS A 782 12.77 -28.23 -0.20
N VAL A 783 12.16 -27.08 -0.46
CA VAL A 783 11.86 -26.01 0.51
C VAL A 783 10.35 -25.75 0.65
N PHE A 784 9.51 -26.65 0.13
CA PHE A 784 8.07 -26.67 0.36
C PHE A 784 7.74 -27.69 1.46
N VAL A 785 7.21 -27.25 2.59
CA VAL A 785 7.12 -28.06 3.82
C VAL A 785 5.79 -27.94 4.56
N GLU A 786 5.47 -28.94 5.38
CA GLU A 786 4.36 -28.92 6.35
C GLU A 786 4.78 -29.50 7.71
N GLY A 787 3.85 -29.53 8.67
CA GLY A 787 4.06 -30.05 10.03
C GLY A 787 4.61 -29.00 11.00
N ASP A 788 5.07 -29.46 12.17
CA ASP A 788 5.60 -28.59 13.22
C ASP A 788 7.00 -28.05 12.87
N LEU A 789 7.33 -26.84 13.33
CA LEU A 789 8.62 -26.18 13.04
C LEU A 789 9.85 -27.03 13.41
N ASN A 790 9.76 -27.84 14.45
CA ASN A 790 10.86 -28.69 14.91
C ASN A 790 10.99 -30.00 14.11
N SER A 791 9.98 -30.35 13.30
CA SER A 791 9.88 -31.63 12.59
C SER A 791 9.27 -31.46 11.20
N LEU A 792 9.65 -30.38 10.50
CA LEU A 792 9.14 -30.04 9.17
C LEU A 792 9.36 -31.19 8.18
N GLN A 793 8.31 -31.54 7.44
CA GLN A 793 8.34 -32.56 6.39
C GLN A 793 8.31 -31.91 5.02
N VAL A 794 9.18 -32.34 4.12
CA VAL A 794 9.19 -31.86 2.72
C VAL A 794 8.05 -32.52 1.95
N LEU A 795 7.22 -31.70 1.32
CA LEU A 795 6.09 -32.13 0.51
C LEU A 795 6.47 -32.31 -0.96
N LYS A 796 5.86 -33.31 -1.61
CA LYS A 796 6.00 -33.58 -3.06
C LYS A 796 4.82 -32.99 -3.85
N ILE A 797 5.00 -32.87 -5.18
CA ILE A 797 4.03 -32.28 -6.14
C ILE A 797 2.65 -32.95 -6.03
N GLU A 798 2.62 -34.27 -5.85
CA GLU A 798 1.39 -35.09 -5.72
C GLU A 798 0.46 -34.63 -4.59
N ALA A 799 0.95 -33.86 -3.62
CA ALA A 799 0.15 -33.37 -2.49
C ALA A 799 -0.75 -32.16 -2.82
N LEU A 800 -0.62 -31.54 -4.01
CA LEU A 800 -1.34 -30.31 -4.38
C LEU A 800 -2.39 -30.49 -5.49
N VAL A 801 -2.46 -31.65 -6.13
CA VAL A 801 -3.28 -31.88 -7.33
C VAL A 801 -4.13 -33.13 -7.12
N SER A 802 -5.46 -33.05 -7.29
CA SER A 802 -6.28 -34.24 -7.51
C SER A 802 -5.96 -34.82 -8.89
N PRO A 803 -6.08 -36.13 -9.15
CA PRO A 803 -5.60 -36.78 -10.38
C PRO A 803 -6.20 -36.30 -11.73
N GLU A 804 -7.06 -35.27 -11.73
CA GLU A 804 -7.94 -34.93 -12.87
C GLU A 804 -7.70 -33.54 -13.50
N GLU A 805 -6.77 -32.71 -13.02
CA GLU A 805 -6.48 -31.40 -13.65
C GLU A 805 -5.02 -31.33 -14.15
N PRO A 806 -4.75 -31.26 -15.47
CA PRO A 806 -3.42 -31.04 -16.00
C PRO A 806 -2.96 -29.61 -15.71
N LEU A 807 -1.72 -29.46 -15.22
CA LEU A 807 -1.20 -28.19 -14.74
C LEU A 807 -0.70 -27.25 -15.86
N PHE A 808 -0.34 -27.74 -17.06
CA PHE A 808 0.08 -26.91 -18.20
C PHE A 808 0.00 -27.65 -19.55
N ASP A 809 -0.26 -26.89 -20.64
CA ASP A 809 0.20 -27.17 -22.01
C ASP A 809 1.63 -26.60 -22.16
N ASP A 810 2.57 -27.41 -22.65
CA ASP A 810 4.01 -27.13 -22.72
C ASP A 810 4.45 -26.10 -23.79
N GLU A 811 3.53 -25.31 -24.38
CA GLU A 811 3.85 -24.45 -25.54
C GLU A 811 4.39 -23.04 -25.21
N ASP A 812 4.50 -22.66 -23.93
CA ASP A 812 4.80 -21.28 -23.51
C ASP A 812 6.29 -21.04 -23.11
N GLU A 813 7.21 -21.94 -23.50
CA GLU A 813 8.66 -21.80 -23.21
C GLU A 813 9.42 -20.85 -24.15
N GLU A 814 8.76 -20.18 -25.11
CA GLU A 814 9.37 -19.03 -25.79
C GLU A 814 9.21 -17.76 -24.95
N PHE A 815 10.00 -17.68 -23.88
CA PHE A 815 10.26 -16.43 -23.18
C PHE A 815 10.96 -15.47 -24.16
N ASN A 816 10.15 -14.66 -24.84
CA ASN A 816 10.60 -13.71 -25.83
C ASN A 816 11.66 -12.79 -25.18
N SER A 817 12.88 -12.82 -25.70
CA SER A 817 14.03 -12.03 -25.20
C SER A 817 13.74 -10.52 -25.18
N GLN A 818 12.68 -10.06 -25.85
CA GLN A 818 12.15 -8.71 -25.79
C GLN A 818 11.40 -8.37 -24.49
N SER A 819 10.84 -9.34 -23.76
CA SER A 819 10.11 -9.07 -22.49
C SER A 819 11.00 -8.67 -21.31
N VAL A 820 12.32 -8.82 -21.48
CA VAL A 820 13.35 -8.40 -20.54
C VAL A 820 13.86 -6.99 -20.86
N TYR A 821 13.74 -6.54 -22.11
CA TYR A 821 14.29 -5.27 -22.58
C TYR A 821 13.30 -4.13 -22.51
#